data_AF-A0AAD6V778-F1
#
_entry.id   AF-A0AAD6V778-F1
#
_cell.length_a   1.000
_cell.length_b   1.000
_cell.length_c   1.000
_cell.angle_alpha   90.00
_cell.angle_beta   90.00
_cell.angle_gamma   90.00
#
_symmetry.space_group_name_H-M   'P 1'
#
loop_
_entity.id
_entity.type
_entity.pdbx_description
1 polymer ?
#
loop_
_entity_poly.entity_id
_entity_poly.type
_entity_poly.pdbx_seq_one_letter_code
_entity_poly.pdbx_strand_id
1 'polypeptide(L)'
;MSATRRQSGRLAAQATSLSTGAKTDASETKSPNKKKAGTSKPQEEEDDFEDSEESGSEAESDASEYGSKGRPAKRQKTTKSTSRILKKSKLSRASTECLLTAMPLDILSEVSIELSDFFTALSFCEIFGYLEPKDLIWLSRTNRDFRGHLLSNASSGVWKKAGENVDSPDCPEDMAQHQWAHLLHGKAQCGNCGARNIQRVDFGIRRRACTTCLKNNLVVTSRFKKLYPHLEESILDLIPYTNVGGHSHGHASSSCWYWNADIENMEKKLVAFDHDIHMRVPNARKKLEDFIAQQTAQATSIVEHAAICRNWSKVSLKRREQEKHRQREQRYNDVKARFNGLGYTDVDIERARIRGHRRVDQTAQLNDRTWNTIRQELESIIMEEKERRLKAEHETRMIARKKVAAAVYTDYMKTLVPDQWRFLPGLYDILQNPAFSTVINAPDDVDVGPAHFQEAAATLPDLAAAWASAHKVRLLQLIQDAQTSSQVPVTETTTTSLPPHSLDSATAIFACEQSRCRSGPGAQYALMDSTFIGDSAVTHRCKVRSSFNRLCSIMEFDISVETKLGLSKPGALAAASLIKLAGLDGADITCAQMDQVDLRVICVVCQPRVVKGKECLRVYPWREAVSHFVRVGHATPVWRLLNDVESQQARMNESESSDPTLSWSCNHCPHHLDNWQTFNSVVNHVKTTHGIAKPTAPNDLFRYLKMIRNPTEIYVPRVLQPKPTKTNPPPGPMYNCLRCATASQSQARREFILSGVKSHLKDKHKIENPAANQDYRQKGGP
;
A
#
# COMPACT_ATOMS: atom_id res chain seq x y z
N MET A 1 37.88 36.06 12.29
CA MET A 1 39.19 36.54 11.80
C MET A 1 40.15 35.36 11.76
N SER A 2 41.00 35.34 10.72
CA SER A 2 42.06 34.37 10.43
C SER A 2 41.63 33.04 9.78
N ALA A 3 41.71 33.09 8.44
CA ALA A 3 41.73 31.98 7.50
C ALA A 3 43.15 31.41 7.37
N THR A 4 43.26 30.11 7.06
CA THR A 4 44.31 29.46 6.23
C THR A 4 44.07 27.94 6.29
N ARG A 5 44.36 27.08 5.32
CA ARG A 5 44.67 27.13 3.88
C ARG A 5 44.74 25.64 3.47
N ARG A 6 44.18 25.29 2.31
CA ARG A 6 44.28 23.96 1.67
C ARG A 6 45.73 23.55 1.43
N GLN A 7 46.01 22.24 1.47
CA GLN A 7 46.92 21.61 0.50
C GLN A 7 46.65 20.11 0.33
N SER A 8 46.63 19.73 -0.95
CA SER A 8 46.42 18.40 -1.50
C SER A 8 47.74 17.63 -1.59
N GLY A 9 47.68 16.30 -1.52
CA GLY A 9 48.80 15.41 -1.86
C GLY A 9 48.28 14.04 -2.31
N ARG A 10 48.54 13.71 -3.58
CA ARG A 10 48.25 12.46 -4.29
C ARG A 10 49.59 11.75 -4.55
N LEU A 11 49.55 10.42 -4.74
CA LEU A 11 50.59 9.44 -5.19
C LEU A 11 50.81 8.36 -4.11
N ALA A 12 51.02 7.06 -4.37
CA ALA A 12 50.91 6.20 -5.54
C ALA A 12 50.98 4.72 -5.06
N ALA A 13 50.65 3.78 -5.94
CA ALA A 13 50.51 2.33 -5.72
C ALA A 13 51.82 1.57 -5.47
N GLN A 14 51.71 0.39 -4.83
CA GLN A 14 52.59 -0.77 -5.08
C GLN A 14 51.76 -2.07 -5.05
N ALA A 15 52.04 -2.91 -6.04
CA ALA A 15 51.52 -4.25 -6.27
C ALA A 15 52.71 -5.22 -6.37
N THR A 16 52.54 -6.44 -5.87
CA THR A 16 53.31 -7.69 -6.14
C THR A 16 52.65 -8.80 -5.31
N SER A 17 52.50 -10.06 -5.69
CA SER A 17 52.75 -10.83 -6.92
C SER A 17 52.20 -12.27 -6.71
N LEU A 18 51.83 -12.92 -7.80
CA LEU A 18 51.36 -14.32 -7.92
C LEU A 18 52.44 -15.38 -7.57
N SER A 19 52.00 -16.59 -7.23
CA SER A 19 52.63 -17.83 -7.73
C SER A 19 51.62 -18.98 -7.87
N THR A 20 51.64 -19.57 -9.06
CA THR A 20 50.88 -20.72 -9.58
C THR A 20 51.51 -22.07 -9.23
N GLY A 21 50.69 -23.13 -9.20
CA GLY A 21 51.14 -24.53 -9.29
C GLY A 21 50.01 -25.43 -9.81
N ALA A 22 50.22 -26.05 -10.97
CA ALA A 22 49.28 -26.89 -11.71
C ALA A 22 49.66 -28.38 -11.64
N LYS A 23 48.66 -29.29 -11.83
CA LYS A 23 48.69 -30.53 -12.65
C LYS A 23 47.46 -31.43 -12.35
N THR A 24 46.52 -31.61 -13.30
CA THR A 24 46.29 -32.77 -14.21
C THR A 24 45.70 -34.02 -13.54
N ASP A 25 44.47 -34.43 -13.90
CA ASP A 25 44.22 -35.46 -14.94
C ASP A 25 42.73 -35.80 -15.15
N ALA A 26 42.47 -36.32 -16.35
CA ALA A 26 41.18 -36.55 -17.01
C ALA A 26 40.49 -37.89 -16.67
N SER A 27 39.19 -38.01 -16.95
CA SER A 27 38.58 -39.19 -17.62
C SER A 27 37.08 -39.02 -17.88
N GLU A 28 36.68 -39.47 -19.07
CA GLU A 28 35.37 -39.48 -19.73
C GLU A 28 34.33 -40.45 -19.11
N THR A 29 33.03 -40.22 -19.39
CA THR A 29 32.11 -41.24 -19.98
C THR A 29 30.79 -40.64 -20.53
N LYS A 30 30.65 -40.72 -21.86
CA LYS A 30 29.53 -41.15 -22.75
C LYS A 30 28.03 -40.85 -22.45
N SER A 31 27.37 -40.33 -23.50
CA SER A 31 25.92 -40.15 -23.82
C SER A 31 25.16 -41.50 -24.08
N PRO A 32 23.97 -41.60 -24.75
CA PRO A 32 22.91 -40.62 -25.17
C PRO A 32 21.43 -41.12 -25.02
N ASN A 33 20.41 -40.27 -25.26
CA ASN A 33 19.26 -40.70 -26.08
C ASN A 33 18.44 -39.58 -26.78
N LYS A 34 18.03 -39.91 -28.01
CA LYS A 34 17.16 -39.24 -29.02
C LYS A 34 15.67 -39.30 -28.60
N LYS A 35 14.63 -38.65 -29.16
CA LYS A 35 14.28 -37.81 -30.34
C LYS A 35 12.77 -37.43 -30.15
N LYS A 36 12.31 -36.26 -30.60
CA LYS A 36 11.24 -36.09 -31.63
C LYS A 36 10.87 -34.62 -31.87
N ALA A 37 10.63 -34.32 -33.15
CA ALA A 37 10.40 -33.01 -33.74
C ALA A 37 8.92 -32.64 -33.81
N GLY A 38 8.61 -31.34 -33.90
CA GLY A 38 7.29 -30.79 -34.21
C GLY A 38 7.32 -29.27 -34.40
N THR A 39 7.30 -28.87 -35.67
CA THR A 39 7.22 -27.56 -36.33
C THR A 39 6.27 -26.50 -35.72
N SER A 40 6.70 -25.22 -35.63
CA SER A 40 6.04 -24.02 -36.24
C SER A 40 6.51 -22.66 -35.70
N LYS A 41 6.74 -21.72 -36.64
CA LYS A 41 6.76 -20.22 -36.64
C LYS A 41 7.24 -19.40 -35.40
N PRO A 42 8.09 -18.35 -35.59
CA PRO A 42 8.42 -17.40 -34.52
C PRO A 42 7.32 -16.34 -34.35
N GLN A 43 6.81 -16.19 -33.14
CA GLN A 43 6.15 -14.97 -32.66
C GLN A 43 7.17 -14.18 -31.84
N GLU A 44 7.25 -12.88 -32.12
CA GLU A 44 7.95 -11.88 -31.34
C GLU A 44 7.22 -11.71 -30.00
N GLU A 45 7.95 -11.79 -28.88
CA GLU A 45 7.43 -11.48 -27.55
C GLU A 45 7.75 -10.04 -27.17
N GLU A 46 6.75 -9.44 -26.55
CA GLU A 46 6.56 -8.05 -26.17
C GLU A 46 7.45 -7.68 -24.97
N ASP A 47 8.19 -6.57 -25.09
CA ASP A 47 8.78 -5.87 -23.96
C ASP A 47 7.77 -4.83 -23.44
N ASP A 48 7.28 -5.09 -22.23
CA ASP A 48 6.29 -4.33 -21.47
C ASP A 48 6.97 -3.08 -20.86
N PHE A 49 6.63 -1.89 -21.34
CA PHE A 49 7.04 -0.62 -20.74
C PHE A 49 5.84 0.32 -20.63
N GLU A 50 5.22 0.33 -19.45
CA GLU A 50 4.11 1.22 -19.08
C GLU A 50 4.59 2.68 -19.04
N ASP A 51 4.20 3.48 -20.03
CA ASP A 51 4.31 4.95 -20.00
C ASP A 51 2.94 5.56 -19.69
N SER A 52 2.83 6.19 -18.53
CA SER A 52 1.60 6.84 -18.06
C SER A 52 1.54 8.27 -18.59
N GLU A 53 0.97 8.46 -19.78
CA GLU A 53 0.66 9.79 -20.31
C GLU A 53 -0.67 10.33 -19.76
N GLU A 54 -0.56 11.32 -18.88
CA GLU A 54 -1.67 12.11 -18.35
C GLU A 54 -2.16 13.12 -19.42
N SER A 55 -3.23 12.74 -20.13
CA SER A 55 -3.87 13.55 -21.17
C SER A 55 -4.68 14.71 -20.56
N GLY A 56 -4.10 15.90 -20.58
CA GLY A 56 -4.79 17.17 -20.32
C GLY A 56 -5.63 17.59 -21.52
N SER A 57 -6.92 17.23 -21.51
CA SER A 57 -7.89 17.67 -22.51
C SER A 57 -8.40 19.08 -22.20
N GLU A 58 -8.05 20.06 -23.04
CA GLU A 58 -8.76 21.34 -23.09
C GLU A 58 -10.01 21.17 -23.97
N ALA A 59 -11.17 21.06 -23.32
CA ALA A 59 -12.47 20.96 -23.97
C ALA A 59 -12.94 22.33 -24.49
N GLU A 60 -13.14 22.44 -25.80
CA GLU A 60 -13.95 23.50 -26.41
C GLU A 60 -15.43 23.15 -26.28
N SER A 61 -16.19 23.94 -25.52
CA SER A 61 -17.64 23.78 -25.35
C SER A 61 -18.41 24.36 -26.55
N ASP A 62 -19.14 23.50 -27.25
CA ASP A 62 -20.08 23.85 -28.31
C ASP A 62 -21.47 24.16 -27.72
N ALA A 63 -22.13 25.20 -28.23
CA ALA A 63 -23.46 25.63 -27.79
C ALA A 63 -24.38 25.84 -29.00
N SER A 64 -25.39 24.99 -29.14
CA SER A 64 -26.56 25.26 -30.00
C SER A 64 -27.87 24.71 -29.39
N GLU A 65 -28.65 25.65 -28.85
CA GLU A 65 -30.05 25.98 -29.15
C GLU A 65 -31.17 24.92 -29.18
N TYR A 66 -32.20 25.10 -28.34
CA TYR A 66 -33.61 24.83 -28.69
C TYR A 66 -34.59 25.75 -27.93
N GLY A 67 -35.45 26.46 -28.69
CA GLY A 67 -36.89 26.51 -28.40
C GLY A 67 -37.50 27.71 -27.65
N SER A 68 -37.75 28.79 -28.40
CA SER A 68 -38.84 29.79 -28.32
C SER A 68 -39.95 29.63 -27.25
N LYS A 69 -40.29 30.74 -26.57
CA LYS A 69 -41.69 31.20 -26.36
C LYS A 69 -41.78 32.63 -25.77
N GLY A 70 -42.52 33.49 -26.49
CA GLY A 70 -43.50 34.44 -25.91
C GLY A 70 -43.01 35.75 -25.28
N ARG A 71 -43.22 36.86 -26.00
CA ARG A 71 -43.31 38.23 -25.43
C ARG A 71 -44.67 38.39 -24.73
N PRO A 72 -44.75 39.21 -23.65
CA PRO A 72 -45.60 40.41 -23.78
C PRO A 72 -44.99 41.66 -23.14
N ALA A 73 -45.66 42.79 -23.39
CA ALA A 73 -45.20 44.16 -23.20
C ALA A 73 -45.87 44.90 -22.02
N LYS A 74 -45.29 46.08 -21.72
CA LYS A 74 -45.87 47.32 -21.13
C LYS A 74 -45.93 47.51 -19.58
N ARG A 75 -45.31 48.64 -19.18
CA ARG A 75 -45.66 49.63 -18.10
C ARG A 75 -45.62 49.09 -16.66
N GLN A 76 -45.16 49.79 -15.61
CA GLN A 76 -45.31 51.21 -15.26
C GLN A 76 -44.33 51.58 -14.11
N LYS A 77 -44.11 52.88 -13.92
CA LYS A 77 -43.14 53.56 -13.05
C LYS A 77 -43.82 54.01 -11.74
N THR A 78 -43.16 53.92 -10.58
CA THR A 78 -43.44 54.67 -9.33
C THR A 78 -42.13 54.82 -8.52
N THR A 79 -41.48 56.00 -8.50
CA THR A 79 -41.53 57.08 -7.45
C THR A 79 -40.96 56.61 -6.09
N LYS A 80 -40.03 57.27 -5.38
CA LYS A 80 -39.69 58.67 -5.05
C LYS A 80 -38.24 58.66 -4.48
N SER A 81 -37.27 59.48 -4.91
CA SER A 81 -37.01 60.91 -4.56
C SER A 81 -35.89 61.13 -3.51
N THR A 82 -34.78 61.73 -3.99
CA THR A 82 -33.91 62.80 -3.40
C THR A 82 -33.22 62.55 -2.03
N SER A 83 -31.99 62.99 -1.70
CA SER A 83 -31.06 63.99 -2.27
C SER A 83 -29.64 63.90 -1.67
N ARG A 84 -28.66 64.28 -2.49
CA ARG A 84 -27.44 65.11 -2.26
C ARG A 84 -26.21 64.64 -1.44
N ILE A 85 -25.11 64.52 -2.22
CA ILE A 85 -23.77 65.15 -2.12
C ILE A 85 -22.81 64.65 -1.03
N LEU A 86 -21.66 64.09 -1.49
CA LEU A 86 -20.32 64.65 -1.23
C LEU A 86 -19.23 64.00 -2.14
N LYS A 87 -18.71 64.83 -3.05
CA LYS A 87 -17.34 64.95 -3.58
C LYS A 87 -16.49 63.66 -3.75
N LYS A 88 -16.21 63.30 -5.01
CA LYS A 88 -14.89 62.74 -5.39
C LYS A 88 -14.14 63.75 -6.26
N SER A 89 -12.99 64.13 -5.74
CA SER A 89 -12.01 65.04 -6.31
C SER A 89 -11.50 64.55 -7.67
N LYS A 90 -11.41 65.50 -8.60
CA LYS A 90 -10.57 65.41 -9.79
C LYS A 90 -9.11 65.23 -9.34
N LEU A 91 -8.48 64.15 -9.77
CA LEU A 91 -7.05 64.14 -10.09
C LEU A 91 -6.98 63.69 -11.54
N SER A 92 -6.78 64.68 -12.41
CA SER A 92 -6.48 64.50 -13.82
C SER A 92 -5.24 63.62 -13.94
N ARG A 93 -5.42 62.40 -14.43
CA ARG A 93 -4.28 61.63 -14.93
C ARG A 93 -3.95 62.25 -16.27
N ALA A 94 -2.92 63.10 -16.26
CA ALA A 94 -2.30 63.64 -17.45
C ALA A 94 -2.11 62.48 -18.44
N SER A 95 -2.70 62.66 -19.61
CA SER A 95 -2.36 61.91 -20.81
C SER A 95 -0.87 62.15 -21.05
N THR A 96 -0.04 61.22 -20.61
CA THR A 96 1.35 61.15 -21.08
C THR A 96 1.24 60.75 -22.55
N GLU A 97 1.10 61.74 -23.41
CA GLU A 97 1.33 61.58 -24.84
C GLU A 97 2.69 60.89 -25.01
N CYS A 98 2.71 59.84 -25.81
CA CYS A 98 3.93 59.12 -26.12
C CYS A 98 4.91 60.11 -26.74
N LEU A 99 6.06 60.37 -26.10
CA LEU A 99 7.09 61.28 -26.64
C LEU A 99 7.63 60.83 -28.02
N LEU A 100 7.36 59.57 -28.42
CA LEU A 100 7.62 59.04 -29.77
C LEU A 100 6.72 59.65 -30.86
N THR A 101 5.52 60.12 -30.51
CA THR A 101 4.60 60.82 -31.43
C THR A 101 4.77 62.35 -31.41
N ALA A 102 5.51 62.87 -30.43
CA ALA A 102 5.79 64.31 -30.27
C ALA A 102 7.17 64.73 -30.80
N MET A 103 8.00 63.78 -31.30
CA MET A 103 9.06 64.18 -32.23
C MET A 103 8.37 64.71 -33.48
N PRO A 104 8.59 65.96 -33.88
CA PRO A 104 8.05 66.45 -35.12
C PRO A 104 8.71 65.65 -36.22
N LEU A 105 7.91 64.93 -37.02
CA LEU A 105 8.34 64.50 -38.36
C LEU A 105 8.82 65.71 -39.18
N ASP A 106 8.51 66.93 -38.73
CA ASP A 106 8.91 68.21 -39.30
C ASP A 106 10.34 68.69 -38.95
N ILE A 107 10.97 68.22 -37.85
CA ILE A 107 12.39 68.55 -37.58
C ILE A 107 13.33 67.77 -38.51
N LEU A 108 12.82 66.75 -39.22
CA LEU A 108 13.55 66.03 -40.25
C LEU A 108 13.07 66.37 -41.67
N SER A 109 12.04 67.21 -41.82
CA SER A 109 11.58 67.71 -43.13
C SER A 109 12.12 69.11 -43.47
N GLU A 110 12.65 69.88 -42.50
CA GLU A 110 13.32 71.17 -42.78
C GLU A 110 14.78 71.05 -43.30
N VAL A 111 15.29 69.83 -43.49
CA VAL A 111 16.48 69.56 -44.33
C VAL A 111 16.03 69.00 -45.70
N SER A 112 14.87 69.46 -46.20
CA SER A 112 14.39 69.17 -47.58
C SER A 112 14.92 70.17 -48.61
N ILE A 113 16.10 70.74 -48.39
CA ILE A 113 16.86 71.41 -49.44
C ILE A 113 18.21 70.71 -49.47
N GLU A 114 18.31 69.75 -50.40
CA GLU A 114 19.55 69.08 -50.80
C GLU A 114 20.10 68.05 -49.78
N LEU A 115 19.44 66.89 -49.65
CA LEU A 115 20.05 65.52 -49.64
C LEU A 115 19.00 64.46 -49.22
N SER A 116 18.48 63.76 -50.24
CA SER A 116 17.66 62.53 -50.30
C SER A 116 16.90 62.00 -49.06
N ASP A 117 15.62 61.68 -49.29
CA ASP A 117 14.66 60.87 -48.49
C ASP A 117 15.17 59.49 -48.00
N PHE A 118 16.43 59.16 -48.27
CA PHE A 118 17.05 57.88 -47.96
C PHE A 118 17.57 57.81 -46.51
N PHE A 119 18.08 58.92 -45.96
CA PHE A 119 18.79 58.91 -44.67
C PHE A 119 17.85 58.81 -43.45
N THR A 120 16.66 59.42 -43.52
CA THR A 120 15.63 59.36 -42.46
C THR A 120 14.98 57.98 -42.38
N ALA A 121 14.76 57.32 -43.52
CA ALA A 121 14.27 55.94 -43.57
C ALA A 121 15.30 54.92 -43.02
N LEU A 122 16.61 55.22 -43.13
CA LEU A 122 17.69 54.37 -42.63
C LEU A 122 17.78 54.33 -41.09
N SER A 123 17.61 55.46 -40.39
CA SER A 123 17.74 55.51 -38.92
C SER A 123 16.61 54.79 -38.16
N PHE A 124 15.35 54.89 -38.64
CA PHE A 124 14.22 54.17 -38.02
C PHE A 124 14.28 52.66 -38.26
N CYS A 125 14.80 52.23 -39.42
CA CYS A 125 14.92 50.82 -39.78
C CYS A 125 15.92 50.05 -38.89
N GLU A 126 16.99 50.70 -38.43
CA GLU A 126 17.97 50.05 -37.54
C GLU A 126 17.42 49.80 -36.13
N ILE A 127 16.72 50.78 -35.55
CA ILE A 127 16.18 50.67 -34.18
C ILE A 127 15.06 49.62 -34.13
N PHE A 128 14.14 49.63 -35.09
CA PHE A 128 13.05 48.67 -35.13
C PHE A 128 13.51 47.24 -35.43
N GLY A 129 14.69 47.07 -36.04
CA GLY A 129 15.30 45.76 -36.24
C GLY A 129 15.76 45.08 -34.94
N TYR A 130 15.89 45.79 -33.82
CA TYR A 130 16.21 45.21 -32.51
C TYR A 130 14.98 44.71 -31.74
N LEU A 131 13.77 44.98 -32.24
CA LEU A 131 12.52 44.55 -31.60
C LEU A 131 12.16 43.11 -31.99
N GLU A 132 11.28 42.47 -31.22
CA GLU A 132 10.66 41.22 -31.64
C GLU A 132 9.55 41.48 -32.66
N PRO A 133 9.21 40.50 -33.54
CA PRO A 133 8.14 40.66 -34.53
C PRO A 133 6.78 40.98 -33.87
N LYS A 134 6.55 40.47 -32.66
CA LYS A 134 5.34 40.76 -31.89
C LYS A 134 5.24 42.24 -31.53
N ASP A 135 6.34 42.87 -31.16
CA ASP A 135 6.36 44.29 -30.77
C ASP A 135 6.13 45.20 -31.98
N LEU A 136 6.71 44.87 -33.14
CA LEU A 136 6.43 45.56 -34.41
C LEU A 136 4.95 45.47 -34.82
N ILE A 137 4.32 44.31 -34.59
CA ILE A 137 2.88 44.11 -34.81
C ILE A 137 2.05 45.02 -33.91
N TRP A 138 2.45 45.23 -32.65
CA TRP A 138 1.76 46.16 -31.76
C TRP A 138 2.01 47.61 -32.16
N LEU A 139 3.25 47.96 -32.50
CA LEU A 139 3.65 49.29 -32.90
C LEU A 139 2.90 49.77 -34.16
N SER A 140 2.78 48.92 -35.18
CA SER A 140 2.00 49.18 -36.40
C SER A 140 0.49 49.38 -36.16
N ARG A 141 -0.01 49.11 -34.95
CA ARG A 141 -1.40 49.33 -34.55
C ARG A 141 -1.60 50.56 -33.68
N THR A 142 -0.53 51.22 -33.26
CA THR A 142 -0.59 52.42 -32.42
C THR A 142 -0.81 53.72 -33.21
N ASN A 143 -0.20 53.84 -34.41
CA ASN A 143 -0.27 55.03 -35.26
C ASN A 143 -0.48 54.66 -36.75
N ARG A 144 -1.24 55.47 -37.49
CA ARG A 144 -1.44 55.37 -38.94
C ARG A 144 -0.13 55.50 -39.73
N ASP A 145 0.79 56.37 -39.30
CA ASP A 145 2.06 56.59 -40.02
C ASP A 145 2.99 55.40 -39.86
N PHE A 146 3.12 54.89 -38.63
CA PHE A 146 3.83 53.62 -38.37
C PHE A 146 3.19 52.45 -39.11
N ARG A 147 1.87 52.41 -39.21
CA ARG A 147 1.19 51.40 -40.02
C ARG A 147 1.56 51.50 -41.49
N GLY A 148 1.55 52.70 -42.06
CA GLY A 148 1.90 52.95 -43.46
C GLY A 148 3.35 52.56 -43.77
N HIS A 149 4.28 52.96 -42.92
CA HIS A 149 5.71 52.63 -43.09
C HIS A 149 6.00 51.14 -42.86
N LEU A 150 5.59 50.58 -41.72
CA LEU A 150 5.96 49.20 -41.35
C LEU A 150 5.29 48.14 -42.24
N LEU A 151 4.11 48.42 -42.81
CA LEU A 151 3.44 47.48 -43.71
C LEU A 151 3.85 47.69 -45.19
N SER A 152 4.63 48.72 -45.49
CA SER A 152 5.19 48.90 -46.83
C SER A 152 6.29 47.87 -47.12
N ASN A 153 6.49 47.54 -48.39
CA ASN A 153 7.57 46.63 -48.80
C ASN A 153 8.97 47.20 -48.51
N ALA A 154 9.11 48.52 -48.39
CA ALA A 154 10.37 49.17 -48.03
C ALA A 154 10.87 48.74 -46.63
N SER A 155 9.97 48.37 -45.72
CA SER A 155 10.30 47.91 -44.37
C SER A 155 10.58 46.41 -44.27
N SER A 156 10.66 45.67 -45.38
CA SER A 156 10.88 44.22 -45.38
C SER A 156 12.16 43.80 -44.62
N GLY A 157 13.24 44.58 -44.76
CA GLY A 157 14.50 44.36 -44.04
C GLY A 157 14.38 44.46 -42.52
N VAL A 158 13.49 45.34 -42.02
CA VAL A 158 13.23 45.51 -40.58
C VAL A 158 12.56 44.26 -40.02
N TRP A 159 11.55 43.74 -40.71
CA TRP A 159 10.86 42.53 -40.29
C TRP A 159 11.75 41.29 -40.33
N LYS A 160 12.64 41.20 -41.33
CA LYS A 160 13.62 40.12 -41.40
C LYS A 160 14.57 40.16 -40.20
N LYS A 161 15.17 41.33 -39.91
CA LYS A 161 16.08 41.50 -38.76
C LYS A 161 15.38 41.27 -37.42
N ALA A 162 14.14 41.74 -37.28
CA ALA A 162 13.33 41.44 -36.10
C ALA A 162 13.00 39.95 -35.97
N GLY A 163 12.79 39.26 -37.09
CA GLY A 163 12.60 37.81 -37.15
C GLY A 163 13.80 37.05 -36.62
N GLU A 164 15.02 37.49 -36.92
CA GLU A 164 16.27 36.89 -36.43
C GLU A 164 16.43 36.95 -34.89
N ASN A 165 15.73 37.88 -34.21
CA ASN A 165 15.72 37.96 -32.76
C ASN A 165 14.88 36.85 -32.09
N VAL A 166 14.07 36.11 -32.85
CA VAL A 166 13.20 35.04 -32.34
C VAL A 166 13.40 33.76 -33.15
N ASP A 167 13.53 32.64 -32.46
CA ASP A 167 13.54 31.32 -33.09
C ASP A 167 12.19 31.05 -33.79
N SER A 168 12.13 31.33 -35.09
CA SER A 168 10.96 31.25 -35.96
C SER A 168 11.37 30.74 -37.35
N PRO A 169 10.49 30.05 -38.09
CA PRO A 169 10.82 29.61 -39.44
C PRO A 169 10.98 30.83 -40.36
N ASP A 170 11.93 30.73 -41.28
CA ASP A 170 12.17 31.77 -42.28
C ASP A 170 10.89 32.11 -43.05
N CYS A 171 10.73 33.38 -43.42
CA CYS A 171 9.63 33.79 -44.27
C CYS A 171 9.80 33.16 -45.66
N PRO A 172 8.76 32.48 -46.18
CA PRO A 172 8.86 31.89 -47.50
C PRO A 172 8.78 32.97 -48.58
N GLU A 173 9.33 32.68 -49.77
CA GLU A 173 9.43 33.64 -50.88
C GLU A 173 8.06 34.08 -51.42
N ASP A 174 7.01 33.29 -51.20
CA ASP A 174 5.64 33.58 -51.64
C ASP A 174 4.90 34.59 -50.75
N MET A 175 5.49 35.01 -49.61
CA MET A 175 4.83 35.88 -48.64
C MET A 175 5.70 37.08 -48.25
N ALA A 176 5.06 38.22 -48.02
CA ALA A 176 5.76 39.38 -47.47
C ALA A 176 6.10 39.17 -45.98
N GLN A 177 7.30 39.60 -45.56
CA GLN A 177 7.83 39.43 -44.20
C GLN A 177 6.85 39.85 -43.09
N HIS A 178 6.17 41.00 -43.28
CA HIS A 178 5.19 41.50 -42.31
C HIS A 178 3.94 40.61 -42.19
N GLN A 179 3.49 40.00 -43.30
CA GLN A 179 2.36 39.07 -43.31
C GLN A 179 2.72 37.75 -42.61
N TRP A 180 3.94 37.26 -42.83
CA TRP A 180 4.46 36.08 -42.16
C TRP A 180 4.58 36.29 -40.64
N ALA A 181 5.15 37.42 -40.22
CA ALA A 181 5.21 37.82 -38.82
C ALA A 181 3.80 37.90 -38.21
N HIS A 182 2.83 38.49 -38.91
CA HIS A 182 1.44 38.54 -38.47
C HIS A 182 0.80 37.15 -38.35
N LEU A 183 1.12 36.21 -39.23
CA LEU A 183 0.59 34.86 -39.19
C LEU A 183 1.10 34.11 -37.94
N LEU A 184 2.41 34.22 -37.66
CA LEU A 184 3.07 33.56 -36.53
C LEU A 184 2.79 34.22 -35.17
N HIS A 185 2.97 35.54 -35.08
CA HIS A 185 3.01 36.30 -33.83
C HIS A 185 1.82 37.24 -33.64
N GLY A 186 0.90 37.29 -34.61
CA GLY A 186 -0.28 38.14 -34.56
C GLY A 186 -1.29 37.75 -33.49
N LYS A 187 -2.44 38.45 -33.50
CA LYS A 187 -3.54 38.12 -32.60
C LYS A 187 -4.07 36.74 -32.94
N ALA A 188 -4.36 35.94 -31.92
CA ALA A 188 -4.99 34.63 -32.05
C ALA A 188 -6.46 34.79 -32.45
N GLN A 189 -6.71 35.09 -33.73
CA GLN A 189 -8.05 35.27 -34.27
C GLN A 189 -8.18 34.64 -35.66
N CYS A 190 -9.37 34.19 -36.01
CA CYS A 190 -9.67 33.68 -37.34
C CYS A 190 -9.48 34.78 -38.38
N GLY A 191 -8.66 34.53 -39.41
CA GLY A 191 -8.45 35.45 -40.53
C GLY A 191 -9.67 35.62 -41.42
N ASN A 192 -10.61 34.67 -41.40
CA ASN A 192 -11.82 34.70 -42.23
C ASN A 192 -13.00 35.41 -41.53
N CYS A 193 -13.34 35.01 -40.29
CA CYS A 193 -14.50 35.54 -39.57
C CYS A 193 -14.18 36.41 -38.35
N GLY A 194 -12.91 36.54 -37.96
CA GLY A 194 -12.51 37.33 -36.79
C GLY A 194 -12.78 36.70 -35.42
N ALA A 195 -13.22 35.44 -35.35
CA ALA A 195 -13.39 34.71 -34.10
C ALA A 195 -12.11 34.73 -33.25
N ARG A 196 -12.23 34.91 -31.94
CA ARG A 196 -11.08 35.07 -31.01
C ARG A 196 -10.55 33.72 -30.54
N ASN A 197 -9.36 33.74 -29.93
CA ASN A 197 -8.64 32.61 -29.33
C ASN A 197 -8.28 31.48 -30.30
N ILE A 198 -8.13 31.78 -31.59
CA ILE A 198 -7.71 30.78 -32.57
C ILE A 198 -6.18 30.77 -32.60
N GLN A 199 -5.55 29.88 -31.82
CA GLN A 199 -4.09 29.82 -31.67
C GLN A 199 -3.39 29.03 -32.80
N ARG A 200 -4.12 28.15 -33.48
CA ARG A 200 -3.54 27.28 -34.49
C ARG A 200 -3.44 27.94 -35.85
N VAL A 201 -2.25 27.86 -36.45
CA VAL A 201 -1.99 28.22 -37.84
C VAL A 201 -1.98 26.94 -38.67
N ASP A 202 -2.68 26.94 -39.78
CA ASP A 202 -2.51 25.97 -40.84
C ASP A 202 -1.48 26.49 -41.84
N PHE A 203 -0.28 25.91 -41.81
CA PHE A 203 0.81 26.33 -42.67
C PHE A 203 0.69 25.86 -44.11
N GLY A 204 -0.08 24.79 -44.37
CA GLY A 204 -0.28 24.26 -45.72
C GLY A 204 -1.13 25.19 -46.58
N ILE A 205 -2.14 25.82 -45.96
CA ILE A 205 -2.97 26.85 -46.60
C ILE A 205 -2.64 28.28 -46.13
N ARG A 206 -1.52 28.46 -45.41
CA ARG A 206 -1.00 29.75 -44.89
C ARG A 206 -2.02 30.60 -44.10
N ARG A 207 -2.91 29.98 -43.33
CA ARG A 207 -4.04 30.67 -42.69
C ARG A 207 -4.29 30.25 -41.25
N ARG A 208 -4.87 31.17 -40.48
CA ARG A 208 -5.42 30.92 -39.16
C ARG A 208 -6.94 30.93 -39.27
N ALA A 209 -7.60 29.78 -39.19
CA ALA A 209 -9.04 29.65 -39.36
C ALA A 209 -9.66 28.87 -38.18
N CYS A 210 -10.85 29.30 -37.73
CA CYS A 210 -11.61 28.53 -36.74
C CYS A 210 -12.21 27.28 -37.36
N THR A 211 -12.59 26.31 -36.52
CA THR A 211 -13.19 25.03 -36.93
C THR A 211 -14.38 25.21 -37.86
N THR A 212 -15.26 26.18 -37.59
CA THR A 212 -16.42 26.49 -38.45
C THR A 212 -15.99 26.96 -39.85
N CYS A 213 -14.98 27.83 -39.94
CA CYS A 213 -14.47 28.31 -41.23
C CYS A 213 -13.76 27.19 -42.00
N LEU A 214 -13.04 26.30 -41.31
CA LEU A 214 -12.43 25.13 -41.95
C LEU A 214 -13.51 24.20 -42.53
N LYS A 215 -14.58 23.91 -41.78
CA LYS A 215 -15.70 23.06 -42.26
C LYS A 215 -16.41 23.65 -43.48
N ASN A 216 -16.58 24.97 -43.52
CA ASN A 216 -17.35 25.63 -44.57
C ASN A 216 -16.57 25.87 -45.86
N ASN A 217 -15.24 26.00 -45.77
CA ASN A 217 -14.41 26.43 -46.90
C ASN A 217 -13.41 25.37 -47.37
N LEU A 218 -13.19 24.27 -46.63
CA LEU A 218 -12.33 23.19 -47.09
C LEU A 218 -13.09 22.19 -47.96
N VAL A 219 -12.51 21.88 -49.11
CA VAL A 219 -12.95 20.88 -50.07
C VAL A 219 -11.93 19.74 -50.10
N VAL A 220 -12.38 18.52 -49.84
CA VAL A 220 -11.53 17.31 -49.96
C VAL A 220 -11.47 16.85 -51.42
N THR A 221 -10.35 16.28 -51.84
CA THR A 221 -10.14 15.71 -53.20
C THR A 221 -11.33 14.85 -53.66
N SER A 222 -11.82 13.94 -52.82
CA SER A 222 -12.93 13.04 -53.17
C SER A 222 -14.28 13.72 -53.43
N ARG A 223 -14.46 14.98 -52.99
CA ARG A 223 -15.67 15.78 -53.24
C ARG A 223 -15.47 16.82 -54.35
N PHE A 224 -14.25 16.97 -54.87
CA PHE A 224 -13.91 18.00 -55.85
C PHE A 224 -14.79 17.94 -57.10
N LYS A 225 -14.79 16.81 -57.82
CA LYS A 225 -15.61 16.64 -59.04
C LYS A 225 -17.13 16.76 -58.80
N LYS A 226 -17.61 16.53 -57.58
CA LYS A 226 -19.03 16.72 -57.23
C LYS A 226 -19.38 18.21 -57.11
N LEU A 227 -18.48 19.02 -56.56
CA LEU A 227 -18.70 20.46 -56.35
C LEU A 227 -18.31 21.29 -57.58
N TYR A 228 -17.29 20.86 -58.33
CA TYR A 228 -16.75 21.53 -59.52
C TYR A 228 -16.72 20.57 -60.71
N PRO A 229 -17.88 20.18 -61.27
CA PRO A 229 -17.95 19.17 -62.34
C PRO A 229 -17.35 19.64 -63.68
N HIS A 230 -17.21 20.96 -63.87
CA HIS A 230 -16.66 21.58 -65.07
C HIS A 230 -15.14 21.75 -65.03
N LEU A 231 -14.50 21.50 -63.89
CA LEU A 231 -13.05 21.65 -63.72
C LEU A 231 -12.34 20.30 -63.76
N GLU A 232 -11.14 20.30 -64.36
CA GLU A 232 -10.23 19.17 -64.29
C GLU A 232 -9.49 19.08 -62.96
N GLU A 233 -9.23 17.85 -62.50
CA GLU A 233 -8.63 17.62 -61.18
C GLU A 233 -7.17 18.12 -61.09
N SER A 234 -6.50 18.27 -62.24
CA SER A 234 -5.15 18.83 -62.34
C SER A 234 -5.02 20.26 -61.80
N ILE A 235 -6.13 21.01 -61.65
CA ILE A 235 -6.10 22.32 -60.98
C ILE A 235 -5.64 22.23 -59.52
N LEU A 236 -5.90 21.09 -58.87
CA LEU A 236 -5.54 20.86 -57.47
C LEU A 236 -4.03 20.80 -57.27
N ASP A 237 -3.27 20.39 -58.29
CA ASP A 237 -1.80 20.37 -58.26
C ASP A 237 -1.18 21.78 -58.30
N LEU A 238 -1.98 22.81 -58.63
CA LEU A 238 -1.55 24.21 -58.74
C LEU A 238 -1.77 25.03 -57.47
N ILE A 239 -2.45 24.44 -56.48
CA ILE A 239 -2.88 25.15 -55.27
C ILE A 239 -2.37 24.46 -54.00
N PRO A 240 -2.08 25.24 -52.94
CA PRO A 240 -1.70 24.67 -51.66
C PRO A 240 -2.84 23.89 -51.01
N TYR A 241 -2.49 22.89 -50.22
CA TYR A 241 -3.44 22.08 -49.47
C TYR A 241 -3.02 21.90 -48.02
N THR A 242 -3.97 21.45 -47.20
CA THR A 242 -3.72 20.94 -45.86
C THR A 242 -4.14 19.48 -45.75
N ASN A 243 -3.47 18.73 -44.89
CA ASN A 243 -3.85 17.36 -44.55
C ASN A 243 -4.84 17.31 -43.38
N VAL A 244 -5.34 18.46 -42.91
CA VAL A 244 -6.18 18.55 -41.72
C VAL A 244 -7.57 19.00 -42.11
N GLY A 245 -8.54 18.09 -42.02
CA GLY A 245 -9.93 18.40 -42.33
C GLY A 245 -10.61 19.25 -41.26
N GLY A 246 -11.67 19.97 -41.65
CA GLY A 246 -12.47 20.78 -40.73
C GLY A 246 -13.19 19.99 -39.63
N HIS A 247 -13.34 18.68 -39.80
CA HIS A 247 -13.91 17.75 -38.81
C HIS A 247 -12.84 16.95 -38.05
N SER A 248 -11.56 17.13 -38.35
CA SER A 248 -10.51 16.25 -37.86
C SER A 248 -9.96 16.62 -36.48
N HIS A 249 -10.56 17.59 -35.77
CA HIS A 249 -10.08 18.13 -34.48
C HIS A 249 -8.59 18.47 -34.45
N GLY A 250 -8.01 18.70 -35.63
CA GLY A 250 -6.60 18.98 -35.82
C GLY A 250 -5.66 17.82 -36.09
N HIS A 251 -6.16 16.59 -36.17
CA HIS A 251 -5.39 15.46 -36.67
C HIS A 251 -5.21 15.52 -38.19
N ALA A 252 -4.01 15.20 -38.65
CA ALA A 252 -3.73 15.05 -40.08
C ALA A 252 -4.30 13.72 -40.59
N SER A 253 -4.88 13.72 -41.79
CA SER A 253 -5.29 12.53 -42.53
C SER A 253 -4.45 12.36 -43.80
N SER A 254 -4.60 11.22 -44.46
CA SER A 254 -4.03 10.99 -45.79
C SER A 254 -4.71 11.80 -46.90
N SER A 255 -5.78 12.54 -46.60
CA SER A 255 -6.55 13.30 -47.58
C SER A 255 -6.02 14.74 -47.71
N CYS A 256 -5.98 15.25 -48.93
CA CYS A 256 -5.70 16.65 -49.20
C CYS A 256 -7.00 17.47 -49.16
N TRP A 257 -6.93 18.63 -48.50
CA TRP A 257 -8.02 19.58 -48.36
C TRP A 257 -7.59 20.92 -48.91
N TYR A 258 -8.42 21.48 -49.78
CA TYR A 258 -8.17 22.71 -50.52
C TYR A 258 -9.15 23.79 -50.09
N TRP A 259 -8.71 25.03 -50.05
CA TRP A 259 -9.60 26.14 -49.74
C TRP A 259 -10.42 26.49 -50.99
N ASN A 260 -11.74 26.53 -50.88
CA ASN A 260 -12.65 26.78 -52.01
C ASN A 260 -12.32 28.09 -52.77
N ALA A 261 -12.02 29.18 -52.05
CA ALA A 261 -11.67 30.44 -52.69
C ALA A 261 -10.34 30.37 -53.46
N ASP A 262 -9.42 29.46 -53.11
CA ASP A 262 -8.17 29.27 -53.86
C ASP A 262 -8.43 28.50 -55.15
N ILE A 263 -9.34 27.52 -55.13
CA ILE A 263 -9.81 26.82 -56.34
C ILE A 263 -10.43 27.83 -57.31
N GLU A 264 -11.39 28.63 -56.83
CA GLU A 264 -12.09 29.64 -57.65
C GLU A 264 -11.15 30.72 -58.19
N ASN A 265 -10.14 31.13 -57.41
CA ASN A 265 -9.15 32.10 -57.87
C ASN A 265 -8.19 31.50 -58.90
N MET A 266 -7.84 30.21 -58.78
CA MET A 266 -7.01 29.53 -59.76
C MET A 266 -7.77 29.31 -61.08
N GLU A 267 -9.04 28.93 -61.01
CA GLU A 267 -9.92 28.78 -62.16
C GLU A 267 -9.96 30.08 -62.98
N LYS A 268 -10.19 31.22 -62.34
CA LYS A 268 -10.21 32.53 -63.01
C LYS A 268 -8.91 32.84 -63.76
N LYS A 269 -7.77 32.44 -63.21
CA LYS A 269 -6.47 32.62 -63.87
C LYS A 269 -6.34 31.73 -65.10
N LEU A 270 -6.73 30.46 -64.99
CA LEU A 270 -6.70 29.51 -66.11
C LEU A 270 -7.64 29.94 -67.24
N VAL A 271 -8.86 30.41 -66.92
CA VAL A 271 -9.81 30.94 -67.91
C VAL A 271 -9.24 32.14 -68.66
N ALA A 272 -8.45 33.01 -68.00
CA ALA A 272 -7.79 34.12 -68.68
C ALA A 272 -6.73 33.63 -69.68
N PHE A 273 -5.96 32.59 -69.35
CA PHE A 273 -5.02 31.97 -70.29
C PHE A 273 -5.72 31.25 -71.43
N ASP A 274 -6.81 30.54 -71.17
CA ASP A 274 -7.63 29.89 -72.21
C ASP A 274 -8.22 30.93 -73.17
N HIS A 275 -8.65 32.08 -72.64
CA HIS A 275 -9.08 33.21 -73.45
C HIS A 275 -7.95 33.74 -74.34
N ASP A 276 -6.74 33.95 -73.81
CA ASP A 276 -5.57 34.38 -74.59
C ASP A 276 -5.19 33.38 -75.69
N ILE A 277 -5.31 32.07 -75.41
CA ILE A 277 -5.11 31.00 -76.40
C ILE A 277 -6.17 31.07 -77.49
N HIS A 278 -7.44 31.22 -77.12
CA HIS A 278 -8.56 31.36 -78.06
C HIS A 278 -8.41 32.61 -78.94
N MET A 279 -7.95 33.72 -78.35
CA MET A 279 -7.66 34.98 -79.05
C MET A 279 -6.34 34.96 -79.85
N ARG A 280 -5.64 33.81 -79.89
CA ARG A 280 -4.38 33.59 -80.63
C ARG A 280 -3.28 34.58 -80.26
N VAL A 281 -3.22 34.99 -78.99
CA VAL A 281 -2.13 35.84 -78.49
C VAL A 281 -0.79 35.10 -78.67
N PRO A 282 0.26 35.74 -79.20
CA PRO A 282 1.55 35.10 -79.41
C PRO A 282 2.11 34.50 -78.12
N ASN A 283 2.61 33.25 -78.21
CA ASN A 283 3.17 32.49 -77.09
C ASN A 283 2.21 32.20 -75.93
N ALA A 284 0.89 32.38 -76.06
CA ALA A 284 -0.08 32.16 -74.97
C ALA A 284 -0.01 30.75 -74.38
N ARG A 285 0.11 29.72 -75.24
CA ARG A 285 0.25 28.32 -74.78
C ARG A 285 1.52 28.09 -73.95
N LYS A 286 2.65 28.65 -74.39
CA LYS A 286 3.92 28.55 -73.66
C LYS A 286 3.83 29.27 -72.31
N LYS A 287 3.20 30.45 -72.26
CA LYS A 287 2.95 31.17 -71.01
C LYS A 287 2.09 30.37 -70.03
N LEU A 288 1.09 29.64 -70.51
CA LEU A 288 0.28 28.75 -69.67
C LEU A 288 1.12 27.57 -69.14
N GLU A 289 1.93 26.93 -69.98
CA GLU A 289 2.83 25.84 -69.56
C GLU A 289 3.85 26.31 -68.52
N ASP A 290 4.47 27.47 -68.73
CA ASP A 290 5.40 28.10 -67.78
C ASP A 290 4.70 28.46 -66.46
N PHE A 291 3.46 28.99 -66.52
CA PHE A 291 2.66 29.31 -65.34
C PHE A 291 2.27 28.06 -64.54
N ILE A 292 1.82 27.00 -65.21
CA ILE A 292 1.51 25.71 -64.57
C ILE A 292 2.74 25.18 -63.86
N ALA A 293 3.90 25.12 -64.55
CA ALA A 293 5.15 24.65 -63.96
C ALA A 293 5.55 25.49 -62.73
N GLN A 294 5.44 26.82 -62.82
CA GLN A 294 5.73 27.73 -61.70
C GLN A 294 4.78 27.51 -60.52
N GLN A 295 3.47 27.39 -60.76
CA GLN A 295 2.48 27.20 -59.70
C GLN A 295 2.60 25.83 -59.04
N THR A 296 2.85 24.76 -59.80
CA THR A 296 3.09 23.43 -59.23
C THR A 296 4.34 23.43 -58.34
N ALA A 297 5.43 24.07 -58.79
CA ALA A 297 6.64 24.23 -57.98
C ALA A 297 6.37 25.04 -56.71
N GLN A 298 5.58 26.12 -56.82
CA GLN A 298 5.20 26.95 -55.67
C GLN A 298 4.35 26.17 -54.66
N ALA A 299 3.33 25.44 -55.12
CA ALA A 299 2.46 24.63 -54.25
C ALA A 299 3.27 23.55 -53.51
N THR A 300 4.21 22.90 -54.22
CA THR A 300 5.12 21.90 -53.63
C THR A 300 6.02 22.53 -52.56
N SER A 301 6.66 23.67 -52.86
CA SER A 301 7.50 24.42 -51.91
C SER A 301 6.73 24.86 -50.67
N ILE A 302 5.46 25.27 -50.82
CA ILE A 302 4.61 25.64 -49.68
C ILE A 302 4.37 24.44 -48.76
N VAL A 303 4.10 23.25 -49.33
CA VAL A 303 3.86 22.02 -48.56
C VAL A 303 5.13 21.58 -47.81
N GLU A 304 6.30 21.65 -48.46
CA GLU A 304 7.60 21.36 -47.85
C GLU A 304 7.90 22.32 -46.71
N HIS A 305 7.77 23.64 -46.93
CA HIS A 305 7.96 24.63 -45.89
C HIS A 305 6.94 24.47 -44.75
N ALA A 306 5.69 24.10 -45.06
CA ALA A 306 4.67 23.82 -44.04
C ALA A 306 5.06 22.65 -43.12
N ALA A 307 5.81 21.65 -43.60
CA ALA A 307 6.37 20.61 -42.75
C ALA A 307 7.38 21.17 -41.73
N ILE A 308 8.27 22.06 -42.17
CA ILE A 308 9.23 22.77 -41.31
C ILE A 308 8.49 23.59 -40.23
N CYS A 309 7.51 24.40 -40.64
CA CYS A 309 6.74 25.22 -39.70
C CYS A 309 5.94 24.37 -38.69
N ARG A 310 5.37 23.23 -39.12
CA ARG A 310 4.68 22.30 -38.23
C ARG A 310 5.62 21.72 -37.18
N ASN A 311 6.84 21.33 -37.57
CA ASN A 311 7.85 20.85 -36.64
C ASN A 311 8.26 21.92 -35.63
N TRP A 312 8.56 23.13 -36.11
CA TRP A 312 8.85 24.28 -35.26
C TRP A 312 7.73 24.57 -34.26
N SER A 313 6.46 24.56 -34.70
CA SER A 313 5.32 24.81 -33.83
C SER A 313 5.20 23.76 -32.73
N LYS A 314 5.42 22.48 -33.05
CA LYS A 314 5.42 21.37 -32.07
C LYS A 314 6.55 21.55 -31.04
N VAL A 315 7.78 21.79 -31.50
CA VAL A 315 8.95 21.99 -30.64
C VAL A 315 8.77 23.22 -29.75
N SER A 316 8.25 24.32 -30.30
CA SER A 316 7.99 25.56 -29.56
C SER A 316 6.94 25.38 -28.46
N LEU A 317 5.87 24.61 -28.72
CA LEU A 317 4.87 24.28 -27.70
C LEU A 317 5.49 23.45 -26.56
N LYS A 318 6.22 22.39 -26.90
CA LYS A 318 6.94 21.56 -25.92
C LYS A 318 7.90 22.37 -25.06
N ARG A 319 8.66 23.30 -25.69
CA ARG A 319 9.59 24.19 -24.98
C ARG A 319 8.85 25.09 -23.97
N ARG A 320 7.71 25.65 -24.34
CA ARG A 320 6.88 26.49 -23.45
C ARG A 320 6.30 25.68 -22.29
N GLU A 321 5.87 24.45 -22.52
CA GLU A 321 5.38 23.55 -21.47
C GLU A 321 6.49 23.17 -20.49
N GLN A 322 7.68 22.83 -21.01
CA GLN A 322 8.86 22.55 -20.19
C GLN A 322 9.28 23.76 -19.36
N GLU A 323 9.19 24.98 -19.91
CA GLU A 323 9.47 26.20 -19.16
C GLU A 323 8.45 26.41 -18.04
N LYS A 324 7.15 26.23 -18.30
CA LYS A 324 6.12 26.25 -17.25
C LYS A 324 6.38 25.19 -16.18
N HIS A 325 6.80 23.98 -16.57
CA HIS A 325 7.15 22.92 -15.63
C HIS A 325 8.36 23.31 -14.78
N ARG A 326 9.43 23.84 -15.39
CA ARG A 326 10.60 24.36 -14.66
C ARG A 326 10.23 25.43 -13.65
N GLN A 327 9.37 26.37 -14.03
CA GLN A 327 8.89 27.42 -13.12
C GLN A 327 8.09 26.87 -11.93
N ARG A 328 7.23 25.87 -12.16
CA ARG A 328 6.50 25.17 -11.09
C ARG A 328 7.43 24.42 -10.14
N GLU A 329 8.41 23.70 -10.68
CA GLU A 329 9.41 22.97 -9.89
C GLU A 329 10.28 23.94 -9.07
N GLN A 330 10.73 25.04 -9.69
CA GLN A 330 11.47 26.10 -8.99
C GLN A 330 10.65 26.64 -7.82
N ARG A 331 9.37 26.95 -8.03
CA ARG A 331 8.47 27.44 -6.98
C ARG A 331 8.28 26.41 -5.86
N TYR A 332 8.12 25.12 -6.19
CA TYR A 332 8.07 24.05 -5.19
C TYR A 332 9.35 24.00 -4.36
N ASN A 333 10.51 24.09 -5.01
CA ASN A 333 11.81 24.09 -4.33
C ASN A 333 11.99 25.32 -3.42
N ASP A 334 11.52 26.50 -3.83
CA ASP A 334 11.55 27.70 -2.99
C ASP A 334 10.64 27.55 -1.75
N VAL A 335 9.44 26.97 -1.92
CA VAL A 335 8.52 26.64 -0.82
C VAL A 335 9.16 25.62 0.12
N LYS A 336 9.76 24.55 -0.42
CA LYS A 336 10.47 23.52 0.34
C LYS A 336 11.63 24.13 1.15
N ALA A 337 12.45 24.99 0.53
CA ALA A 337 13.54 25.68 1.19
C ALA A 337 13.07 26.59 2.35
N ARG A 338 11.93 27.28 2.18
CA ARG A 338 11.35 28.11 3.25
C ARG A 338 10.85 27.26 4.42
N PHE A 339 10.21 26.11 4.18
CA PHE A 339 9.82 25.19 5.27
C PHE A 339 11.05 24.56 5.95
N ASN A 340 12.08 24.21 5.20
CA ASN A 340 13.35 23.76 5.77
C ASN A 340 13.96 24.81 6.70
N GLY A 341 13.92 26.09 6.32
CA GLY A 341 14.34 27.22 7.17
C GLY A 341 13.54 27.39 8.47
N LEU A 342 12.34 26.80 8.56
CA LEU A 342 11.52 26.77 9.79
C LEU A 342 11.82 25.54 10.68
N GLY A 343 12.75 24.66 10.29
CA GLY A 343 13.11 23.47 11.07
C GLY A 343 12.26 22.23 10.77
N TYR A 344 11.63 22.18 9.59
CA TYR A 344 11.09 20.95 9.01
C TYR A 344 12.16 20.26 8.18
N THR A 345 12.06 18.94 8.03
CA THR A 345 12.97 18.16 7.17
C THR A 345 12.31 17.84 5.84
N ASP A 346 13.13 17.51 4.84
CA ASP A 346 12.66 17.07 3.52
C ASP A 346 11.66 15.91 3.61
N VAL A 347 11.89 14.98 4.54
CA VAL A 347 11.00 13.83 4.78
C VAL A 347 9.62 14.27 5.24
N ASP A 348 9.53 15.29 6.11
CA ASP A 348 8.26 15.82 6.61
C ASP A 348 7.46 16.47 5.46
N ILE A 349 8.16 17.21 4.58
CA ILE A 349 7.57 17.93 3.45
C ILE A 349 7.12 17.00 2.33
N GLU A 350 7.92 15.97 2.03
CA GLU A 350 7.62 15.00 0.96
C GLU A 350 6.42 14.13 1.32
N ARG A 351 6.35 13.66 2.58
CA ARG A 351 5.20 12.88 3.05
C ARG A 351 3.91 13.71 3.12
N ALA A 352 4.01 15.03 3.33
CA ALA A 352 2.86 15.95 3.25
C ALA A 352 2.27 16.08 1.84
N ARG A 353 2.94 15.56 0.79
CA ARG A 353 2.45 15.54 -0.61
C ARG A 353 2.01 16.91 -1.13
N ILE A 354 2.76 17.96 -0.81
CA ILE A 354 2.42 19.33 -1.25
C ILE A 354 2.73 19.60 -2.73
N ARG A 355 3.43 18.68 -3.42
CA ARG A 355 3.75 18.73 -4.86
C ARG A 355 2.44 18.48 -5.63
N GLY A 356 1.84 19.55 -6.16
CA GLY A 356 0.51 19.54 -6.78
C GLY A 356 -0.55 20.36 -6.03
N HIS A 357 -0.23 20.91 -4.85
CA HIS A 357 -1.15 21.81 -4.15
C HIS A 357 -1.38 23.09 -4.98
N ARG A 358 -2.64 23.51 -5.17
CA ARG A 358 -3.06 24.64 -6.05
C ARG A 358 -2.24 25.92 -5.90
N ARG A 359 -1.73 26.23 -4.70
CA ARG A 359 -0.92 27.44 -4.43
C ARG A 359 0.58 27.25 -4.61
N VAL A 360 1.04 26.01 -4.56
CA VAL A 360 2.43 25.62 -4.78
C VAL A 360 2.67 25.39 -6.26
N ASP A 361 1.72 24.72 -6.93
CA ASP A 361 1.77 24.40 -8.35
C ASP A 361 1.34 25.58 -9.23
N GLN A 362 2.18 26.63 -9.28
CA GLN A 362 1.95 27.83 -10.08
C GLN A 362 3.22 28.28 -10.78
N THR A 363 3.09 28.93 -11.93
CA THR A 363 4.22 29.50 -12.69
C THR A 363 4.67 30.88 -12.19
N ALA A 364 3.85 31.55 -11.40
CA ALA A 364 4.20 32.84 -10.82
C ALA A 364 5.35 32.70 -9.82
N GLN A 365 6.21 33.71 -9.69
CA GLN A 365 7.26 33.71 -8.67
C GLN A 365 6.67 33.77 -7.26
N LEU A 366 7.36 33.18 -6.29
CA LEU A 366 6.98 33.22 -4.89
C LEU A 366 7.33 34.58 -4.28
N ASN A 367 6.34 35.27 -3.73
CA ASN A 367 6.55 36.51 -2.95
C ASN A 367 6.14 36.31 -1.49
N ASP A 368 6.60 37.18 -0.59
CA ASP A 368 6.41 37.01 0.86
C ASP A 368 4.92 36.98 1.26
N ARG A 369 4.07 37.75 0.57
CA ARG A 369 2.61 37.75 0.83
C ARG A 369 2.00 36.38 0.51
N THR A 370 2.34 35.82 -0.66
CA THR A 370 1.86 34.50 -1.07
C THR A 370 2.44 33.38 -0.23
N TRP A 371 3.70 33.50 0.19
CA TRP A 371 4.35 32.58 1.11
C TRP A 371 3.58 32.48 2.43
N ASN A 372 3.20 33.62 3.03
CA ASN A 372 2.45 33.61 4.30
C ASN A 372 1.11 32.88 4.19
N THR A 373 0.41 33.00 3.06
CA THR A 373 -0.83 32.24 2.81
C THR A 373 -0.56 30.74 2.65
N ILE A 374 0.48 30.37 1.90
CA ILE A 374 0.88 28.95 1.72
C ILE A 374 1.25 28.34 3.07
N ARG A 375 2.02 29.06 3.88
CA ARG A 375 2.41 28.65 5.23
C ARG A 375 1.18 28.38 6.09
N GLN A 376 0.25 29.33 6.18
CA GLN A 376 -0.97 29.16 6.97
C GLN A 376 -1.79 27.93 6.60
N GLU A 377 -1.83 27.55 5.32
CA GLU A 377 -2.59 26.40 4.84
C GLU A 377 -1.85 25.07 5.04
N LEU A 378 -0.52 25.04 4.92
CA LEU A 378 0.26 23.80 4.86
C LEU A 378 1.06 23.48 6.13
N GLU A 379 1.31 24.46 6.99
CA GLU A 379 2.15 24.28 8.19
C GLU A 379 1.55 23.26 9.16
N SER A 380 0.21 23.21 9.32
CA SER A 380 -0.46 22.19 10.13
C SER A 380 -0.22 20.78 9.59
N ILE A 381 -0.36 20.59 8.29
CA ILE A 381 -0.17 19.30 7.62
C ILE A 381 1.28 18.82 7.80
N ILE A 382 2.26 19.69 7.55
CA ILE A 382 3.68 19.36 7.68
C ILE A 382 4.06 19.12 9.16
N MET A 383 3.42 19.83 10.10
CA MET A 383 3.61 19.61 11.53
C MET A 383 3.12 18.23 11.98
N GLU A 384 1.96 17.78 11.49
CA GLU A 384 1.45 16.43 11.75
C GLU A 384 2.40 15.34 11.20
N GLU A 385 2.98 15.57 10.01
CA GLU A 385 4.00 14.69 9.44
C GLU A 385 5.27 14.61 10.29
N LYS A 386 5.74 15.76 10.77
CA LYS A 386 6.89 15.85 11.69
C LYS A 386 6.62 15.11 13.00
N GLU A 387 5.45 15.31 13.61
CA GLU A 387 5.08 14.61 14.85
C GLU A 387 5.05 13.09 14.63
N ARG A 388 4.50 12.63 13.50
CA ARG A 388 4.50 11.20 13.17
C ARG A 388 5.89 10.64 12.95
N ARG A 389 6.79 11.40 12.29
CA ARG A 389 8.19 11.00 12.15
C ARG A 389 8.87 10.88 13.51
N LEU A 390 8.76 11.91 14.36
CA LEU A 390 9.37 11.90 15.69
C LEU A 390 8.83 10.76 16.56
N LYS A 391 7.53 10.48 16.49
CA LYS A 391 6.91 9.34 17.18
C LYS A 391 7.45 8.01 16.69
N ALA A 392 7.56 7.81 15.37
CA ALA A 392 8.10 6.58 14.80
C ALA A 392 9.59 6.38 15.14
N GLU A 393 10.38 7.47 15.13
CA GLU A 393 11.79 7.45 15.54
C GLU A 393 11.93 7.10 17.03
N HIS A 394 11.12 7.73 17.89
CA HIS A 394 11.06 7.42 19.31
C HIS A 394 10.68 5.94 19.54
N GLU A 395 9.60 5.44 18.93
CA GLU A 395 9.20 4.03 19.02
C GLU A 395 10.32 3.08 18.57
N THR A 396 11.01 3.41 17.48
CA THR A 396 12.15 2.62 16.97
C THR A 396 13.31 2.59 17.97
N ARG A 397 13.66 3.74 18.57
CA ARG A 397 14.68 3.81 19.64
C ARG A 397 14.26 2.99 20.85
N MET A 398 13.01 3.11 21.30
CA MET A 398 12.48 2.36 22.44
C MET A 398 12.52 0.85 22.20
N ILE A 399 12.24 0.39 20.98
CA ILE A 399 12.37 -1.03 20.60
C ILE A 399 13.84 -1.46 20.65
N ALA A 400 14.77 -0.65 20.13
CA ALA A 400 16.20 -0.95 20.18
C ALA A 400 16.70 -1.08 21.64
N ARG A 401 16.33 -0.13 22.51
CA ARG A 401 16.68 -0.15 23.94
C ARG A 401 16.12 -1.39 24.65
N LYS A 402 14.86 -1.77 24.38
CA LYS A 402 14.25 -3.00 24.91
C LYS A 402 14.98 -4.27 24.46
N LYS A 403 15.50 -4.30 23.22
CA LYS A 403 16.31 -5.41 22.74
C LYS A 403 17.64 -5.52 23.49
N VAL A 404 18.29 -4.39 23.78
CA VAL A 404 19.52 -4.38 24.60
C VAL A 404 19.22 -4.89 26.01
N ALA A 405 18.18 -4.38 26.67
CA ALA A 405 17.75 -4.85 27.99
C ALA A 405 17.42 -6.34 28.00
N ALA A 406 16.76 -6.84 26.95
CA ALA A 406 16.47 -8.26 26.82
C ALA A 406 17.74 -9.11 26.68
N ALA A 407 18.73 -8.66 25.89
CA ALA A 407 20.00 -9.34 25.76
C ALA A 407 20.73 -9.43 27.10
N VAL A 408 20.75 -8.35 27.90
CA VAL A 408 21.31 -8.33 29.26
C VAL A 408 20.61 -9.34 30.16
N TYR A 409 19.28 -9.42 30.10
CA TYR A 409 18.53 -10.43 30.86
C TYR A 409 18.85 -11.85 30.40
N THR A 410 18.89 -12.10 29.08
CA THR A 410 19.27 -13.40 28.51
C THR A 410 20.69 -13.79 28.92
N ASP A 411 21.64 -12.86 28.98
CA ASP A 411 23.00 -13.13 29.43
C ASP A 411 23.05 -13.51 30.92
N TYR A 412 22.25 -12.86 31.77
CA TYR A 412 22.05 -13.31 33.15
C TYR A 412 21.47 -14.73 33.21
N MET A 413 20.44 -15.05 32.41
CA MET A 413 19.86 -16.39 32.36
C MET A 413 20.89 -17.47 32.02
N LYS A 414 21.84 -17.17 31.13
CA LYS A 414 22.92 -18.10 30.75
C LYS A 414 23.88 -18.43 31.90
N THR A 415 23.96 -17.59 32.93
CA THR A 415 24.79 -17.83 34.12
C THR A 415 24.17 -18.83 35.09
N LEU A 416 22.85 -19.09 34.96
CA LEU A 416 22.10 -19.95 35.84
C LEU A 416 22.06 -21.39 35.35
N VAL A 417 21.88 -22.32 36.29
CA VAL A 417 21.55 -23.70 35.93
C VAL A 417 20.18 -23.70 35.25
N PRO A 418 20.02 -24.34 34.09
CA PRO A 418 18.79 -24.27 33.32
C PRO A 418 17.50 -24.66 34.06
N ASP A 419 17.57 -25.58 35.02
CA ASP A 419 16.49 -25.89 35.96
C ASP A 419 15.91 -24.64 36.67
N GLN A 420 16.75 -23.66 36.97
CA GLN A 420 16.39 -22.44 37.70
C GLN A 420 15.60 -21.44 36.86
N TRP A 421 15.64 -21.53 35.52
CA TRP A 421 14.95 -20.59 34.63
C TRP A 421 13.43 -20.52 34.87
N ARG A 422 12.83 -21.60 35.40
CA ARG A 422 11.39 -21.63 35.73
C ARG A 422 10.99 -20.71 36.89
N PHE A 423 11.96 -20.26 37.69
CA PHE A 423 11.75 -19.39 38.85
C PHE A 423 12.07 -17.92 38.55
N LEU A 424 12.30 -17.57 37.28
CA LEU A 424 12.90 -16.32 36.86
C LEU A 424 11.88 -15.41 36.17
N PRO A 425 11.62 -14.15 36.59
CA PRO A 425 10.53 -13.30 36.09
C PRO A 425 10.37 -13.27 34.55
N GLY A 426 9.19 -12.93 34.06
CA GLY A 426 9.00 -12.77 32.62
C GLY A 426 9.82 -11.58 32.10
N LEU A 427 10.26 -11.64 30.83
CA LEU A 427 10.98 -10.50 30.22
C LEU A 427 10.15 -9.20 30.33
N TYR A 428 8.83 -9.28 30.16
CA TYR A 428 7.95 -8.12 30.35
C TYR A 428 8.05 -7.54 31.76
N ASP A 429 8.02 -8.38 32.80
CA ASP A 429 8.11 -7.94 34.19
C ASP A 429 9.47 -7.27 34.49
N ILE A 430 10.55 -7.80 33.91
CA ILE A 430 11.89 -7.18 33.98
C ILE A 430 11.89 -5.82 33.29
N LEU A 431 11.36 -5.70 32.07
CA LEU A 431 11.35 -4.44 31.32
C LEU A 431 10.49 -3.36 31.97
N GLN A 432 9.47 -3.74 32.76
CA GLN A 432 8.64 -2.80 33.53
C GLN A 432 9.27 -2.41 34.88
N ASN A 433 10.22 -3.19 35.39
CA ASN A 433 10.87 -2.88 36.65
C ASN A 433 11.56 -1.52 36.60
N PRO A 434 11.45 -0.67 37.63
CA PRO A 434 12.07 0.67 37.66
C PRO A 434 13.56 0.71 37.29
N ALA A 435 14.32 -0.31 37.66
CA ALA A 435 15.75 -0.40 37.33
C ALA A 435 16.00 -0.45 35.81
N PHE A 436 15.15 -1.14 35.05
CA PHE A 436 15.26 -1.25 33.60
C PHE A 436 14.45 -0.17 32.87
N SER A 437 13.23 0.11 33.32
CA SER A 437 12.33 1.05 32.65
C SER A 437 12.85 2.48 32.69
N THR A 438 13.57 2.89 33.74
CA THR A 438 14.21 4.22 33.81
C THR A 438 15.27 4.39 32.72
N VAL A 439 16.12 3.37 32.51
CA VAL A 439 17.16 3.37 31.47
C VAL A 439 16.54 3.31 30.07
N ILE A 440 15.50 2.51 29.89
CA ILE A 440 14.78 2.38 28.61
C ILE A 440 14.11 3.71 28.22
N ASN A 441 13.46 4.37 29.18
CA ASN A 441 12.75 5.65 28.98
C ASN A 441 13.65 6.89 29.13
N ALA A 442 14.97 6.73 29.07
CA ALA A 442 15.90 7.86 29.07
C ALA A 442 15.58 8.85 27.92
N PRO A 443 15.97 10.14 28.04
CA PRO A 443 15.81 11.12 26.97
C PRO A 443 16.34 10.64 25.60
N ASP A 444 15.73 11.13 24.53
CA ASP A 444 15.98 10.68 23.14
C ASP A 444 17.41 10.96 22.64
N ASP A 445 18.11 11.90 23.25
CA ASP A 445 19.49 12.31 22.96
C ASP A 445 20.55 11.37 23.56
N VAL A 446 20.14 10.43 24.42
CA VAL A 446 21.04 9.46 25.06
C VAL A 446 21.10 8.18 24.23
N ASP A 447 22.29 7.80 23.78
CA ASP A 447 22.53 6.50 23.14
C ASP A 447 22.72 5.40 24.20
N VAL A 448 21.68 4.59 24.39
CA VAL A 448 21.62 3.59 25.46
C VAL A 448 22.18 2.26 24.96
N GLY A 449 23.47 2.04 25.24
CA GLY A 449 24.14 0.75 25.08
C GLY A 449 24.07 -0.18 26.31
N PRO A 450 24.63 -1.41 26.21
CA PRO A 450 24.62 -2.41 27.29
C PRO A 450 25.23 -1.93 28.61
N ALA A 451 26.25 -1.06 28.56
CA ALA A 451 26.91 -0.53 29.75
C ALA A 451 25.95 0.24 30.68
N HIS A 452 24.95 0.91 30.13
CA HIS A 452 23.94 1.65 30.91
C HIS A 452 23.01 0.74 31.71
N PHE A 453 22.99 -0.57 31.40
CA PHE A 453 22.21 -1.55 32.13
C PHE A 453 23.03 -2.30 33.20
N GLN A 454 24.31 -1.95 33.44
CA GLN A 454 25.14 -2.66 34.42
C GLN A 454 24.55 -2.63 35.84
N GLU A 455 24.12 -1.46 36.31
CA GLU A 455 23.47 -1.32 37.62
C GLU A 455 22.15 -2.09 37.68
N ALA A 456 21.34 -2.01 36.62
CA ALA A 456 20.10 -2.78 36.51
C ALA A 456 20.35 -4.30 36.49
N ALA A 457 21.40 -4.75 35.81
CA ALA A 457 21.81 -6.14 35.75
C ALA A 457 22.23 -6.67 37.12
N ALA A 458 22.90 -5.85 37.93
CA ALA A 458 23.29 -6.21 39.30
C ALA A 458 22.08 -6.50 40.21
N THR A 459 20.91 -5.94 39.91
CA THR A 459 19.67 -6.20 40.67
C THR A 459 18.95 -7.49 40.26
N LEU A 460 19.34 -8.14 39.16
CA LEU A 460 18.62 -9.31 38.63
C LEU A 460 18.53 -10.51 39.60
N PRO A 461 19.58 -10.87 40.37
CA PRO A 461 19.49 -11.92 41.38
C PRO A 461 18.42 -11.63 42.45
N ASP A 462 18.39 -10.39 42.96
CA ASP A 462 17.44 -9.97 43.98
C ASP A 462 16.00 -9.94 43.43
N LEU A 463 15.83 -9.46 42.20
CA LEU A 463 14.54 -9.47 41.52
C LEU A 463 14.01 -10.89 41.30
N ALA A 464 14.89 -11.84 40.93
CA ALA A 464 14.52 -13.24 40.77
C ALA A 464 14.12 -13.87 42.11
N ALA A 465 14.91 -13.65 43.17
CA ALA A 465 14.63 -14.16 44.50
C ALA A 465 13.33 -13.58 45.08
N ALA A 466 13.12 -12.26 44.94
CA ALA A 466 11.91 -11.59 45.39
C ALA A 466 10.67 -12.10 44.65
N TRP A 467 10.76 -12.31 43.33
CA TRP A 467 9.67 -12.83 42.53
C TRP A 467 9.27 -14.25 42.95
N ALA A 468 10.24 -15.16 43.08
CA ALA A 468 9.98 -16.54 43.49
C ALA A 468 9.40 -16.60 44.92
N SER A 469 9.93 -15.77 45.82
CA SER A 469 9.45 -15.66 47.20
C SER A 469 8.01 -15.14 47.25
N ALA A 470 7.67 -14.09 46.50
CA ALA A 470 6.33 -13.54 46.45
C ALA A 470 5.30 -14.56 45.95
N HIS A 471 5.65 -15.36 44.94
CA HIS A 471 4.78 -16.44 44.44
C HIS A 471 4.59 -17.54 45.50
N LYS A 472 5.67 -17.95 46.18
CA LYS A 472 5.60 -18.94 47.26
C LYS A 472 4.74 -18.45 48.43
N VAL A 473 4.92 -17.20 48.87
CA VAL A 473 4.11 -16.58 49.94
C VAL A 473 2.63 -16.58 49.58
N ARG A 474 2.28 -16.21 48.33
CA ARG A 474 0.89 -16.23 47.86
C ARG A 474 0.27 -17.62 47.95
N LEU A 475 1.02 -18.66 47.60
CA LEU A 475 0.53 -20.05 47.68
C LEU A 475 0.35 -20.52 49.13
N LEU A 476 1.28 -20.16 50.02
CA LEU A 476 1.18 -20.47 51.45
C LEU A 476 -0.04 -19.77 52.09
N GLN A 477 -0.33 -18.52 51.69
CA GLN A 477 -1.51 -17.81 52.14
C GLN A 477 -2.80 -18.54 51.76
N LEU A 478 -2.90 -19.05 50.51
CA LEU A 478 -4.07 -19.83 50.08
C LEU A 478 -4.27 -21.10 50.90
N ILE A 479 -3.17 -21.76 51.30
CA ILE A 479 -3.22 -22.92 52.19
C ILE A 479 -3.74 -22.51 53.57
N GLN A 480 -3.20 -21.44 54.15
CA GLN A 480 -3.60 -20.94 55.46
C GLN A 480 -5.07 -20.51 55.50
N ASP A 481 -5.54 -19.76 54.49
CA ASP A 481 -6.93 -19.31 54.38
C ASP A 481 -7.91 -20.50 54.34
N ALA A 482 -7.55 -21.57 53.62
CA ALA A 482 -8.35 -22.79 53.56
C ALA A 482 -8.39 -23.55 54.89
N GLN A 483 -7.30 -23.57 55.64
CA GLN A 483 -7.26 -24.17 56.98
C GLN A 483 -8.15 -23.40 57.96
N THR A 484 -8.06 -22.07 57.97
CA THR A 484 -8.87 -21.21 58.85
C THR A 484 -10.37 -21.34 58.52
N SER A 485 -10.73 -21.41 57.24
CA SER A 485 -12.12 -21.60 56.82
C SER A 485 -12.71 -22.96 57.21
N SER A 486 -11.87 -23.98 57.46
CA SER A 486 -12.30 -25.34 57.80
C SER A 486 -12.49 -25.58 59.30
N GLN A 487 -12.09 -24.63 60.16
CA GLN A 487 -12.22 -24.73 61.63
C GLN A 487 -13.57 -24.23 62.18
N VAL A 488 -14.53 -23.89 61.32
CA VAL A 488 -15.91 -23.58 61.72
C VAL A 488 -16.69 -24.92 61.87
N PRO A 489 -17.37 -25.20 62.99
CA PRO A 489 -18.03 -26.48 63.20
C PRO A 489 -19.25 -26.60 62.27
N VAL A 490 -19.15 -27.44 61.24
CA VAL A 490 -20.29 -27.86 60.43
C VAL A 490 -20.55 -29.34 60.71
N THR A 491 -21.76 -29.62 61.19
CA THR A 491 -22.32 -30.95 61.42
C THR A 491 -22.48 -31.73 60.11
N GLU A 492 -21.84 -32.90 60.10
CA GLU A 492 -22.14 -34.16 59.39
C GLU A 492 -22.12 -34.25 57.85
N THR A 493 -21.47 -35.36 57.44
CA THR A 493 -21.62 -36.13 56.18
C THR A 493 -21.34 -35.41 54.86
N THR A 494 -20.08 -35.08 54.63
CA THR A 494 -19.49 -35.22 53.29
C THR A 494 -18.01 -35.54 53.42
N THR A 495 -17.52 -36.53 52.68
CA THR A 495 -16.12 -36.97 52.60
C THR A 495 -15.24 -35.82 52.11
N THR A 496 -14.94 -34.88 53.00
CA THR A 496 -14.23 -33.64 52.69
C THR A 496 -12.76 -33.89 53.00
N SER A 497 -11.93 -33.88 51.97
CA SER A 497 -10.46 -33.90 52.12
C SER A 497 -10.04 -32.77 53.06
N LEU A 498 -9.23 -33.08 54.07
CA LEU A 498 -8.59 -32.07 54.92
C LEU A 498 -7.76 -31.11 54.03
N PRO A 499 -7.72 -29.80 54.35
CA PRO A 499 -6.87 -28.85 53.64
C PRO A 499 -5.38 -29.22 53.82
N PRO A 500 -4.52 -28.99 52.82
CA PRO A 500 -3.10 -29.31 52.89
C PRO A 500 -2.40 -28.56 54.02
N HIS A 501 -1.35 -29.14 54.62
CA HIS A 501 -0.60 -28.53 55.73
C HIS A 501 0.64 -27.73 55.30
N SER A 502 1.16 -28.00 54.11
CA SER A 502 2.34 -27.35 53.55
C SER A 502 2.29 -27.33 52.02
N LEU A 503 3.17 -26.54 51.39
CA LEU A 503 3.29 -26.52 49.93
C LEU A 503 3.81 -27.84 49.36
N ASP A 504 4.52 -28.63 50.15
CA ASP A 504 5.09 -29.92 49.72
C ASP A 504 4.08 -31.08 49.85
N SER A 505 2.93 -30.84 50.46
CA SER A 505 1.87 -31.83 50.62
C SER A 505 1.34 -32.30 49.25
N ALA A 506 1.13 -33.60 49.10
CA ALA A 506 0.59 -34.21 47.89
C ALA A 506 -0.88 -33.79 47.62
N THR A 507 -1.59 -33.25 48.62
CA THR A 507 -2.94 -32.70 48.47
C THR A 507 -2.95 -31.19 48.21
N ALA A 508 -1.79 -30.52 48.18
CA ALA A 508 -1.65 -29.11 47.80
C ALA A 508 -1.81 -28.94 46.28
N ILE A 509 -3.05 -29.03 45.81
CA ILE A 509 -3.38 -28.92 44.39
C ILE A 509 -3.94 -27.53 44.10
N PHE A 510 -3.29 -26.81 43.20
CA PHE A 510 -3.70 -25.48 42.75
C PHE A 510 -4.26 -25.55 41.33
N ALA A 511 -5.24 -24.72 41.02
CA ALA A 511 -5.72 -24.52 39.67
C ALA A 511 -5.72 -23.03 39.33
N CYS A 512 -5.37 -22.70 38.09
CA CYS A 512 -5.46 -21.33 37.62
C CYS A 512 -6.91 -20.95 37.34
N GLU A 513 -7.34 -19.83 37.91
CA GLU A 513 -8.70 -19.37 37.77
C GLU A 513 -8.96 -18.60 36.47
N GLN A 514 -7.89 -18.16 35.80
CA GLN A 514 -7.97 -17.35 34.59
C GLN A 514 -8.58 -18.15 33.44
N SER A 515 -9.59 -17.58 32.79
CA SER A 515 -10.37 -18.23 31.72
C SER A 515 -9.52 -18.78 30.57
N ARG A 516 -8.44 -18.08 30.20
CA ARG A 516 -7.50 -18.50 29.15
C ARG A 516 -6.57 -19.64 29.55
N CYS A 517 -6.34 -19.84 30.85
CA CYS A 517 -5.61 -20.99 31.37
C CYS A 517 -6.54 -22.22 31.51
N ARG A 518 -7.85 -22.01 31.64
CA ARG A 518 -8.87 -23.08 31.67
C ARG A 518 -9.31 -23.52 30.26
N SER A 519 -9.38 -22.59 29.31
CA SER A 519 -9.82 -22.82 27.93
C SER A 519 -8.63 -22.77 26.98
N GLY A 520 -8.09 -23.93 26.62
CA GLY A 520 -6.99 -24.00 25.65
C GLY A 520 -7.33 -23.32 24.32
N PRO A 521 -6.39 -22.60 23.67
CA PRO A 521 -6.59 -22.09 22.32
C PRO A 521 -6.74 -23.28 21.35
N GLY A 522 -7.66 -23.15 20.39
CA GLY A 522 -8.17 -24.23 19.56
C GLY A 522 -7.13 -25.21 19.00
N ALA A 523 -7.45 -26.50 19.11
CA ALA A 523 -6.97 -27.67 18.36
C ALA A 523 -5.47 -27.91 18.09
N GLN A 524 -4.56 -26.96 18.28
CA GLN A 524 -3.13 -27.12 17.97
C GLN A 524 -2.24 -27.16 19.23
N TYR A 525 -2.70 -26.66 20.38
CA TYR A 525 -1.95 -26.67 21.64
C TYR A 525 -2.81 -26.95 22.88
N ALA A 526 -3.62 -28.02 22.86
CA ALA A 526 -4.43 -28.51 23.99
C ALA A 526 -3.62 -29.09 25.18
N LEU A 527 -2.41 -28.57 25.42
CA LEU A 527 -1.33 -29.23 26.14
C LEU A 527 -0.85 -28.52 27.41
N MET A 528 -1.35 -27.33 27.75
CA MET A 528 -1.02 -26.69 29.04
C MET A 528 -1.91 -27.24 30.16
N ASP A 529 -1.28 -27.76 31.22
CA ASP A 529 -1.96 -28.19 32.43
C ASP A 529 -2.48 -26.97 33.19
N SER A 530 -3.77 -26.97 33.54
CA SER A 530 -4.38 -25.93 34.38
C SER A 530 -4.29 -26.28 35.87
N THR A 531 -3.75 -27.46 36.19
CA THR A 531 -3.59 -28.00 37.53
C THR A 531 -2.10 -28.06 37.89
N PHE A 532 -1.76 -27.57 39.08
CA PHE A 532 -0.40 -27.51 39.59
C PHE A 532 -0.35 -28.21 40.94
N ILE A 533 0.70 -28.99 41.17
CA ILE A 533 0.84 -29.83 42.35
C ILE A 533 2.02 -29.33 43.16
N GLY A 534 1.78 -28.94 44.40
CA GLY A 534 2.77 -28.40 45.33
C GLY A 534 3.53 -27.19 44.77
N ASP A 535 4.85 -27.23 44.92
CA ASP A 535 5.79 -26.16 44.54
C ASP A 535 5.75 -25.79 43.04
N SER A 536 5.26 -26.69 42.18
CA SER A 536 5.17 -26.42 40.75
C SER A 536 4.25 -25.26 40.39
N ALA A 537 3.31 -24.92 41.28
CA ALA A 537 2.45 -23.75 41.15
C ALA A 537 3.24 -22.42 41.20
N VAL A 538 4.42 -22.40 41.83
CA VAL A 538 5.31 -21.21 41.90
C VAL A 538 5.77 -20.80 40.50
N THR A 539 5.91 -21.75 39.59
CA THR A 539 6.45 -21.53 38.25
C THR A 539 5.38 -21.10 37.23
N HIS A 540 4.11 -21.12 37.62
CA HIS A 540 3.01 -20.80 36.73
C HIS A 540 2.94 -19.29 36.44
N ARG A 541 2.72 -18.96 35.16
CA ARG A 541 2.43 -17.60 34.71
C ARG A 541 1.27 -17.58 33.75
N CYS A 542 0.30 -16.73 34.05
CA CYS A 542 -0.75 -16.41 33.09
C CYS A 542 -0.16 -15.48 32.00
N LYS A 543 -0.22 -15.90 30.75
CA LYS A 543 0.22 -15.11 29.59
C LYS A 543 -0.97 -14.67 28.74
N VAL A 544 -0.95 -13.44 28.25
CA VAL A 544 -1.86 -12.97 27.20
C VAL A 544 -1.08 -12.81 25.90
N ARG A 545 -1.47 -13.59 24.87
CA ARG A 545 -1.04 -13.33 23.49
C ARG A 545 -1.59 -11.96 23.09
N SER A 546 -0.71 -10.97 22.97
CA SER A 546 -1.08 -9.68 22.40
C SER A 546 -1.25 -9.86 20.89
N SER A 547 -2.49 -9.73 20.41
CA SER A 547 -2.79 -9.71 18.97
C SER A 547 -2.20 -8.49 18.24
N PHE A 548 -1.51 -7.59 18.95
CA PHE A 548 -1.12 -6.27 18.50
C PHE A 548 0.33 -6.14 17.99
N ASN A 549 1.20 -7.15 18.14
CA ASN A 549 2.60 -7.03 17.72
C ASN A 549 2.92 -7.85 16.45
N ARG A 550 2.31 -7.46 15.33
CA ARG A 550 2.69 -7.97 14.00
C ARG A 550 3.96 -7.33 13.43
N LEU A 551 4.55 -6.34 14.12
CA LEU A 551 5.69 -5.55 13.64
C LEU A 551 7.04 -5.85 14.33
N CYS A 552 7.10 -6.79 15.27
CA CYS A 552 8.37 -7.22 15.88
C CYS A 552 8.50 -8.74 15.73
N SER A 553 9.15 -9.18 14.65
CA SER A 553 9.53 -10.57 14.37
C SER A 553 10.64 -11.11 15.27
N ILE A 554 10.90 -10.48 16.42
CA ILE A 554 11.94 -10.87 17.38
C ILE A 554 11.29 -10.81 18.76
N MET A 555 10.97 -11.99 19.29
CA MET A 555 10.33 -12.26 20.59
C MET A 555 8.90 -11.71 20.73
N GLU A 556 7.91 -12.61 20.67
CA GLU A 556 6.56 -12.31 21.15
C GLU A 556 6.66 -11.93 22.63
N PHE A 557 6.56 -10.63 22.95
CA PHE A 557 6.43 -10.16 24.33
C PHE A 557 5.08 -10.66 24.86
N ASP A 558 5.07 -11.85 25.46
CA ASP A 558 3.94 -12.32 26.25
C ASP A 558 3.78 -11.36 27.42
N ILE A 559 2.66 -10.65 27.46
CA ILE A 559 2.32 -9.78 28.58
C ILE A 559 1.95 -10.71 29.74
N SER A 560 2.73 -10.69 30.81
CA SER A 560 2.36 -11.30 32.08
C SER A 560 1.08 -10.62 32.56
N VAL A 561 0.03 -11.40 32.78
CA VAL A 561 -1.14 -10.97 33.54
C VAL A 561 -1.07 -11.54 34.94
N GLU A 562 -1.75 -10.89 35.87
CA GLU A 562 -1.81 -11.34 37.25
C GLU A 562 -2.24 -12.81 37.30
N THR A 563 -1.38 -13.64 37.92
CA THR A 563 -1.64 -15.06 38.05
C THR A 563 -2.60 -15.30 39.21
N LYS A 564 -3.81 -15.74 38.88
CA LYS A 564 -4.85 -16.09 39.87
C LYS A 564 -4.87 -17.59 40.06
N LEU A 565 -4.28 -18.06 41.16
CA LEU A 565 -4.31 -19.45 41.58
C LEU A 565 -5.26 -19.60 42.76
N GLY A 566 -6.00 -20.71 42.78
CA GLY A 566 -6.84 -21.13 43.90
C GLY A 566 -6.64 -22.61 44.20
N LEU A 567 -6.98 -23.04 45.41
CA LEU A 567 -6.93 -24.46 45.78
C LEU A 567 -8.03 -25.25 45.07
N SER A 568 -7.65 -26.33 44.40
CA SER A 568 -8.55 -27.19 43.65
C SER A 568 -9.12 -28.28 44.55
N LYS A 569 -10.35 -28.10 45.03
CA LYS A 569 -11.06 -29.15 45.79
C LYS A 569 -11.16 -30.49 45.02
N PRO A 570 -11.52 -30.51 43.72
CA PRO A 570 -11.53 -31.76 42.95
C PRO A 570 -10.14 -32.39 42.82
N GLY A 571 -9.10 -31.56 42.66
CA GLY A 571 -7.72 -32.02 42.61
C GLY A 571 -7.26 -32.67 43.90
N ALA A 572 -7.53 -32.03 45.04
CA ALA A 572 -7.22 -32.56 46.37
C ALA A 572 -7.94 -33.89 46.64
N LEU A 573 -9.21 -34.02 46.24
CA LEU A 573 -9.97 -35.28 46.32
C LEU A 573 -9.32 -36.41 45.49
N ALA A 574 -8.90 -36.11 44.27
CA ALA A 574 -8.19 -37.08 43.43
C ALA A 574 -6.85 -37.49 44.06
N ALA A 575 -6.06 -36.53 44.54
CA ALA A 575 -4.80 -36.80 45.22
C ALA A 575 -4.99 -37.68 46.47
N ALA A 576 -5.95 -37.36 47.33
CA ALA A 576 -6.28 -38.14 48.52
C ALA A 576 -6.68 -39.59 48.18
N SER A 577 -7.46 -39.79 47.11
CA SER A 577 -7.83 -41.14 46.66
C SER A 577 -6.62 -41.95 46.17
N LEU A 578 -5.63 -41.30 45.54
CA LEU A 578 -4.41 -41.92 45.04
C LEU A 578 -3.43 -42.24 46.17
N ILE A 579 -3.33 -41.38 47.19
CA ILE A 579 -2.56 -41.63 48.42
C ILE A 579 -3.08 -42.89 49.11
N LYS A 580 -4.42 -43.01 49.26
CA LYS A 580 -5.04 -44.21 49.82
C LYS A 580 -4.77 -45.46 48.97
N LEU A 581 -4.80 -45.32 47.65
CA LEU A 581 -4.48 -46.42 46.72
C LEU A 581 -3.00 -46.82 46.79
N ALA A 582 -2.11 -45.89 47.13
CA ALA A 582 -0.68 -46.13 47.36
C ALA A 582 -0.40 -46.94 48.62
N GLY A 583 -1.39 -47.14 49.49
CA GLY A 583 -1.20 -47.73 50.82
C GLY A 583 -0.49 -46.78 51.80
N LEU A 584 -0.45 -45.48 51.50
CA LEU A 584 0.06 -44.45 52.40
C LEU A 584 -1.09 -43.89 53.23
N ASP A 585 -0.84 -43.65 54.53
CA ASP A 585 -1.82 -43.07 55.46
C ASP A 585 -1.16 -41.92 56.24
N GLY A 586 -1.88 -40.80 56.38
CA GLY A 586 -1.38 -39.57 57.00
C GLY A 586 -1.76 -38.28 56.27
N ALA A 587 -1.94 -37.19 57.02
CA ALA A 587 -2.27 -35.86 56.47
C ALA A 587 -1.06 -35.13 55.85
N ASP A 588 0.15 -35.58 56.15
CA ASP A 588 1.42 -34.94 55.78
C ASP A 588 2.18 -35.65 54.65
N ILE A 589 1.49 -36.49 53.86
CA ILE A 589 2.12 -37.17 52.72
C ILE A 589 2.61 -36.12 51.72
N THR A 590 3.90 -36.17 51.44
CA THR A 590 4.57 -35.23 50.54
C THR A 590 4.51 -35.68 49.09
N CYS A 591 4.66 -34.72 48.18
CA CYS A 591 4.85 -34.95 46.75
C CYS A 591 6.00 -35.94 46.48
N ALA A 592 7.11 -35.82 47.20
CA ALA A 592 8.28 -36.69 47.02
C ALA A 592 8.00 -38.14 47.43
N GLN A 593 7.25 -38.36 48.52
CA GLN A 593 6.82 -39.70 48.92
C GLN A 593 5.94 -40.34 47.86
N MET A 594 4.97 -39.59 47.30
CA MET A 594 4.12 -40.09 46.21
C MET A 594 4.91 -40.37 44.92
N ASP A 595 5.90 -39.52 44.59
CA ASP A 595 6.81 -39.75 43.46
C ASP A 595 7.64 -41.04 43.62
N GLN A 596 8.08 -41.36 44.85
CA GLN A 596 8.82 -42.59 45.15
C GLN A 596 7.99 -43.88 44.99
N VAL A 597 6.69 -43.83 45.25
CA VAL A 597 5.80 -44.99 45.04
C VAL A 597 5.67 -45.32 43.55
N ASP A 598 5.84 -44.33 42.65
CA ASP A 598 5.80 -44.50 41.20
C ASP A 598 4.54 -45.24 40.70
N LEU A 599 3.37 -44.86 41.23
CA LEU A 599 2.10 -45.50 40.87
C LEU A 599 1.76 -45.35 39.39
N ARG A 600 1.15 -46.40 38.81
CA ARG A 600 0.49 -46.36 37.51
C ARG A 600 -0.97 -46.74 37.64
N VAL A 601 -1.85 -45.85 37.19
CA VAL A 601 -3.29 -45.98 37.37
C VAL A 601 -4.06 -45.76 36.07
N ILE A 602 -5.22 -46.40 35.96
CA ILE A 602 -6.20 -46.14 34.90
C ILE A 602 -7.45 -45.53 35.53
N CYS A 603 -8.02 -44.52 34.87
CA CYS A 603 -9.33 -43.98 35.21
C CYS A 603 -10.43 -44.95 34.75
N VAL A 604 -11.20 -45.51 35.67
CA VAL A 604 -12.27 -46.49 35.37
C VAL A 604 -13.52 -45.81 34.79
N VAL A 605 -13.67 -44.51 35.03
CA VAL A 605 -14.80 -43.71 34.51
C VAL A 605 -14.65 -43.46 33.00
N CYS A 606 -13.42 -43.49 32.47
CA CYS A 606 -13.17 -43.25 31.05
C CYS A 606 -13.40 -44.51 30.20
N GLN A 607 -14.06 -44.34 29.06
CA GLN A 607 -14.20 -45.41 28.07
C GLN A 607 -12.86 -45.71 27.36
N PRO A 608 -12.60 -46.97 26.99
CA PRO A 608 -11.46 -47.33 26.15
C PRO A 608 -11.49 -46.57 24.82
N ARG A 609 -10.32 -46.16 24.33
CA ARG A 609 -10.16 -45.56 23.00
C ARG A 609 -9.85 -46.63 21.98
N VAL A 610 -10.24 -46.40 20.72
CA VAL A 610 -9.85 -47.27 19.60
C VAL A 610 -8.69 -46.64 18.86
N VAL A 611 -7.51 -47.25 18.95
CA VAL A 611 -6.30 -46.81 18.23
C VAL A 611 -5.84 -47.95 17.33
N LYS A 612 -5.75 -47.68 16.02
CA LYS A 612 -5.39 -48.68 14.99
C LYS A 612 -6.23 -49.98 15.07
N GLY A 613 -7.52 -49.86 15.39
CA GLY A 613 -8.46 -50.99 15.47
C GLY A 613 -8.39 -51.83 16.75
N LYS A 614 -7.57 -51.45 17.73
CA LYS A 614 -7.48 -52.09 19.05
C LYS A 614 -8.02 -51.15 20.14
N GLU A 615 -8.69 -51.71 21.14
CA GLU A 615 -9.12 -50.97 22.32
C GLU A 615 -7.93 -50.76 23.25
N CYS A 616 -7.74 -49.52 23.70
CA CYS A 616 -6.66 -49.14 24.60
C CYS A 616 -7.16 -48.26 25.74
N LEU A 617 -6.56 -48.44 26.90
CA LEU A 617 -6.77 -47.63 28.09
C LEU A 617 -5.54 -46.75 28.31
N ARG A 618 -5.80 -45.53 28.77
CA ARG A 618 -4.74 -44.57 29.12
C ARG A 618 -4.28 -44.80 30.55
N VAL A 619 -2.97 -44.95 30.69
CA VAL A 619 -2.26 -45.08 31.96
C VAL A 619 -1.72 -43.71 32.33
N TYR A 620 -1.87 -43.37 33.60
CA TYR A 620 -1.42 -42.12 34.16
C TYR A 620 -0.50 -42.41 35.36
N PRO A 621 0.66 -41.74 35.44
CA PRO A 621 1.31 -41.53 36.73
C PRO A 621 0.42 -40.66 37.64
N TRP A 622 0.70 -40.63 38.93
CA TRP A 622 -0.21 -40.03 39.91
C TRP A 622 -0.48 -38.53 39.67
N ARG A 623 0.53 -37.76 39.24
CA ARG A 623 0.40 -36.33 38.96
C ARG A 623 -0.52 -36.07 37.76
N GLU A 624 -0.32 -36.83 36.68
CA GLU A 624 -1.16 -36.79 35.48
C GLU A 624 -2.57 -37.33 35.75
N ALA A 625 -2.75 -38.26 36.69
CA ALA A 625 -4.05 -38.75 37.10
C ALA A 625 -4.86 -37.63 37.80
N VAL A 626 -4.23 -36.86 38.69
CA VAL A 626 -4.85 -35.68 39.31
C VAL A 626 -5.23 -34.63 38.25
N SER A 627 -4.30 -34.29 37.36
CA SER A 627 -4.58 -33.36 36.24
C SER A 627 -5.73 -33.87 35.34
N HIS A 628 -5.73 -35.16 34.99
CA HIS A 628 -6.78 -35.80 34.21
C HIS A 628 -8.15 -35.65 34.89
N PHE A 629 -8.23 -35.93 36.18
CA PHE A 629 -9.48 -35.85 36.95
C PHE A 629 -10.08 -34.44 36.91
N VAL A 630 -9.26 -33.42 37.20
CA VAL A 630 -9.67 -32.01 37.21
C VAL A 630 -10.07 -31.55 35.80
N ARG A 631 -9.28 -31.89 34.78
CA ARG A 631 -9.50 -31.47 33.39
C ARG A 631 -10.74 -32.10 32.77
N VAL A 632 -10.99 -33.38 33.02
CA VAL A 632 -12.17 -34.08 32.49
C VAL A 632 -13.42 -33.76 33.31
N GLY A 633 -13.27 -33.36 34.57
CA GLY A 633 -14.39 -32.97 35.43
C GLY A 633 -15.21 -34.17 35.91
N HIS A 634 -14.56 -35.29 36.22
CA HIS A 634 -15.23 -36.46 36.77
C HIS A 634 -15.83 -36.15 38.14
N ALA A 635 -16.99 -36.74 38.47
CA ALA A 635 -17.65 -36.52 39.76
C ALA A 635 -16.93 -37.24 40.92
N THR A 636 -16.37 -38.43 40.67
CA THR A 636 -15.69 -39.24 41.69
C THR A 636 -14.40 -39.86 41.14
N PRO A 637 -13.29 -39.82 41.91
CA PRO A 637 -12.00 -40.36 41.45
C PRO A 637 -11.97 -41.89 41.64
N VAL A 638 -12.28 -42.63 40.57
CA VAL A 638 -12.26 -44.11 40.57
C VAL A 638 -11.08 -44.61 39.74
N TRP A 639 -10.09 -45.17 40.42
CA TRP A 639 -8.82 -45.62 39.84
C TRP A 639 -8.66 -47.13 39.93
N ARG A 640 -8.06 -47.72 38.90
CA ARG A 640 -7.54 -49.09 38.94
C ARG A 640 -6.02 -49.04 38.96
N LEU A 641 -5.42 -49.63 39.99
CA LEU A 641 -3.98 -49.86 40.04
C LEU A 641 -3.60 -50.95 39.02
N LEU A 642 -2.53 -50.72 38.28
CA LEU A 642 -1.96 -51.73 37.38
C LEU A 642 -1.24 -52.80 38.19
N ASN A 643 -1.29 -54.05 37.73
CA ASN A 643 -0.44 -55.10 38.30
C ASN A 643 1.04 -54.91 37.86
N ASP A 644 1.96 -55.70 38.41
CA ASP A 644 3.39 -55.54 38.15
C ASP A 644 3.76 -55.68 36.67
N VAL A 645 3.11 -56.60 35.95
CA VAL A 645 3.34 -56.85 34.52
C VAL A 645 2.83 -55.68 33.67
N GLU A 646 1.61 -55.22 33.92
CA GLU A 646 1.02 -54.04 33.26
C GLU A 646 1.86 -52.79 33.56
N SER A 647 2.33 -52.62 34.80
CA SER A 647 3.15 -51.49 35.22
C SER A 647 4.52 -51.49 34.56
N GLN A 648 5.19 -52.65 34.46
CA GLN A 648 6.44 -52.78 33.71
C GLN A 648 6.25 -52.47 32.23
N GLN A 649 5.14 -52.94 31.62
CA GLN A 649 4.81 -52.63 30.23
C GLN A 649 4.52 -51.13 30.03
N ALA A 650 3.79 -50.50 30.95
CA ALA A 650 3.56 -49.06 30.94
C ALA A 650 4.88 -48.30 31.01
N ARG A 651 5.78 -48.66 31.93
CA ARG A 651 7.12 -48.03 32.07
C ARG A 651 7.96 -48.17 30.81
N MET A 652 7.94 -49.34 30.15
CA MET A 652 8.63 -49.53 28.87
C MET A 652 8.05 -48.64 27.75
N ASN A 653 6.74 -48.40 27.77
CA ASN A 653 6.06 -47.57 26.79
C ASN A 653 6.07 -46.07 27.14
N GLU A 654 6.40 -45.70 28.38
CA GLU A 654 6.52 -44.31 28.88
C GLU A 654 7.78 -43.59 28.42
N SER A 655 8.61 -44.24 27.58
CA SER A 655 9.91 -43.71 27.19
C SER A 655 9.80 -42.25 26.75
N GLU A 656 10.53 -41.37 27.43
CA GLU A 656 10.63 -39.95 27.10
C GLU A 656 11.17 -39.75 25.67
N SER A 657 11.82 -40.77 25.10
CA SER A 657 12.23 -40.87 23.69
C SER A 657 11.11 -40.80 22.66
N SER A 658 9.84 -40.88 23.06
CA SER A 658 8.68 -40.72 22.17
C SER A 658 8.00 -39.36 22.27
N ASP A 659 8.45 -38.44 23.15
CA ASP A 659 7.85 -37.10 23.29
C ASP A 659 8.25 -36.20 22.11
N PRO A 660 7.31 -35.84 21.19
CA PRO A 660 7.62 -34.99 20.05
C PRO A 660 7.63 -33.50 20.42
N THR A 661 7.36 -33.13 21.68
CA THR A 661 7.24 -31.74 22.08
C THR A 661 8.59 -31.03 22.13
N LEU A 662 8.64 -29.83 21.57
CA LEU A 662 9.77 -28.90 21.67
C LEU A 662 9.71 -28.19 23.04
N SER A 663 10.00 -28.93 24.11
CA SER A 663 9.91 -28.44 25.48
C SER A 663 11.07 -28.85 26.39
N TRP A 664 12.05 -29.56 25.83
CA TRP A 664 13.20 -30.08 26.55
C TRP A 664 14.43 -29.20 26.35
N SER A 665 15.27 -29.15 27.40
CA SER A 665 16.56 -28.47 27.38
C SER A 665 17.58 -29.23 28.21
N CYS A 666 18.85 -28.92 27.94
CA CYS A 666 19.98 -29.49 28.66
C CYS A 666 20.05 -28.81 30.03
N ASN A 667 20.30 -29.56 31.10
CA ASN A 667 20.47 -28.99 32.43
C ASN A 667 21.92 -28.61 32.77
N HIS A 668 22.86 -28.84 31.85
CA HIS A 668 24.30 -28.59 32.04
C HIS A 668 24.81 -27.35 31.29
N CYS A 669 24.04 -26.81 30.34
CA CYS A 669 24.44 -25.63 29.59
C CYS A 669 23.24 -24.83 29.04
N PRO A 670 23.43 -23.55 28.69
CA PRO A 670 22.36 -22.68 28.21
C PRO A 670 22.03 -22.84 26.71
N HIS A 671 22.57 -23.86 26.03
CA HIS A 671 22.46 -24.01 24.56
C HIS A 671 21.02 -23.98 24.03
N HIS A 672 20.05 -24.46 24.80
CA HIS A 672 18.63 -24.52 24.38
C HIS A 672 17.74 -23.42 24.97
N LEU A 673 18.32 -22.35 25.55
CA LEU A 673 17.56 -21.25 26.18
C LEU A 673 16.56 -20.58 25.20
N ASP A 674 17.00 -20.30 23.98
CA ASP A 674 16.20 -19.62 22.96
C ASP A 674 15.62 -20.59 21.90
N ASN A 675 15.83 -21.90 22.07
CA ASN A 675 15.50 -22.91 21.07
C ASN A 675 15.24 -24.28 21.71
N TRP A 676 14.08 -24.44 22.34
CA TRP A 676 13.64 -25.69 22.96
C TRP A 676 13.66 -26.85 21.96
N GLN A 677 14.13 -28.00 22.42
CA GLN A 677 14.34 -29.17 21.58
C GLN A 677 13.44 -30.34 21.99
N THR A 678 13.40 -31.37 21.15
CA THR A 678 12.79 -32.66 21.50
C THR A 678 13.68 -33.41 22.49
N PHE A 679 13.10 -34.33 23.27
CA PHE A 679 13.85 -35.14 24.23
C PHE A 679 15.07 -35.83 23.60
N ASN A 680 14.89 -36.49 22.44
CA ASN A 680 15.96 -37.20 21.74
C ASN A 680 17.11 -36.27 21.32
N SER A 681 16.77 -35.06 20.87
CA SER A 681 17.76 -34.05 20.49
C SER A 681 18.62 -33.63 21.69
N VAL A 682 17.99 -33.38 22.84
CA VAL A 682 18.71 -33.01 24.07
C VAL A 682 19.52 -34.18 24.62
N VAL A 683 19.01 -35.42 24.62
CA VAL A 683 19.77 -36.60 25.02
C VAL A 683 21.04 -36.77 24.18
N ASN A 684 20.92 -36.60 22.87
CA ASN A 684 22.08 -36.65 21.98
C ASN A 684 23.07 -35.53 22.30
N HIS A 685 22.59 -34.30 22.48
CA HIS A 685 23.43 -33.17 22.89
C HIS A 685 24.18 -33.45 24.20
N VAL A 686 23.50 -33.98 25.22
CA VAL A 686 24.13 -34.27 26.53
C VAL A 686 25.17 -35.39 26.39
N LYS A 687 24.89 -36.42 25.61
CA LYS A 687 25.85 -37.50 25.35
C LYS A 687 27.10 -36.99 24.62
N THR A 688 26.93 -36.17 23.58
CA THR A 688 28.05 -35.73 22.73
C THR A 688 28.84 -34.57 23.34
N THR A 689 28.15 -33.63 24.00
CA THR A 689 28.75 -32.38 24.49
C THR A 689 29.25 -32.52 25.93
N HIS A 690 28.51 -33.24 26.76
CA HIS A 690 28.82 -33.41 28.20
C HIS A 690 29.35 -34.81 28.55
N GLY A 691 29.41 -35.75 27.59
CA GLY A 691 29.99 -37.07 27.80
C GLY A 691 29.18 -38.01 28.70
N ILE A 692 27.91 -37.69 28.98
CA ILE A 692 27.08 -38.46 29.91
C ILE A 692 26.39 -39.60 29.15
N ALA A 693 26.81 -40.84 29.40
CA ALA A 693 26.35 -42.01 28.64
C ALA A 693 24.86 -42.32 28.81
N LYS A 694 24.29 -42.07 30.00
CA LYS A 694 22.87 -42.30 30.33
C LYS A 694 22.27 -41.05 31.00
N PRO A 695 21.88 -40.03 30.22
CA PRO A 695 21.24 -38.83 30.76
C PRO A 695 19.91 -39.15 31.45
N THR A 696 19.64 -38.50 32.57
CA THR A 696 18.43 -38.67 33.38
C THR A 696 17.71 -37.34 33.61
N ALA A 697 16.38 -37.37 33.71
CA ALA A 697 15.59 -36.24 34.21
C ALA A 697 15.35 -36.41 35.72
N PRO A 698 15.42 -35.34 36.55
CA PRO A 698 15.66 -33.94 36.18
C PRO A 698 17.14 -33.52 36.12
N ASN A 699 18.08 -34.40 36.45
CA ASN A 699 19.48 -34.01 36.70
C ASN A 699 20.22 -33.50 35.46
N ASP A 700 20.11 -34.19 34.32
CA ASP A 700 20.82 -33.88 33.07
C ASP A 700 19.93 -33.21 32.02
N LEU A 701 18.62 -33.49 32.13
CA LEU A 701 17.58 -33.05 31.22
C LEU A 701 16.49 -32.39 32.05
N PHE A 702 16.04 -31.21 31.65
CA PHE A 702 14.86 -30.61 32.26
C PHE A 702 13.86 -30.18 31.19
N ARG A 703 12.60 -30.09 31.62
CA ARG A 703 11.48 -29.71 30.77
C ARG A 703 10.93 -28.36 31.22
N TYR A 704 10.97 -27.36 30.35
CA TYR A 704 10.60 -25.98 30.71
C TYR A 704 9.09 -25.78 30.77
N LEU A 705 8.36 -26.31 29.78
CA LEU A 705 6.90 -26.31 29.78
C LEU A 705 6.41 -27.66 30.31
N LYS A 706 5.70 -27.65 31.44
CA LYS A 706 4.93 -28.83 31.89
C LYS A 706 3.73 -29.04 30.95
N MET A 707 4.01 -29.48 29.73
CA MET A 707 2.98 -29.99 28.84
C MET A 707 2.54 -31.36 29.34
N ILE A 708 1.23 -31.60 29.36
CA ILE A 708 0.67 -32.90 29.74
C ILE A 708 1.31 -33.96 28.83
N ARG A 709 2.03 -34.94 29.41
CA ARG A 709 2.56 -36.08 28.65
C ARG A 709 1.38 -36.74 27.93
N ASN A 710 1.59 -37.20 26.70
CA ASN A 710 0.61 -38.11 26.11
C ASN A 710 0.58 -39.36 27.01
N PRO A 711 -0.56 -39.67 27.64
CA PRO A 711 -0.62 -40.78 28.57
C PRO A 711 -0.36 -42.07 27.81
N THR A 712 0.47 -42.92 28.39
CA THR A 712 0.82 -44.22 27.83
C THR A 712 -0.43 -45.07 27.64
N GLU A 713 -0.47 -45.86 26.57
CA GLU A 713 -1.61 -46.70 26.25
C GLU A 713 -1.28 -48.17 26.51
N ILE A 714 -2.16 -48.88 27.20
CA ILE A 714 -2.14 -50.34 27.28
C ILE A 714 -3.30 -50.88 26.46
N TYR A 715 -3.00 -51.82 25.57
CA TYR A 715 -4.00 -52.51 24.78
C TYR A 715 -4.71 -53.54 25.63
N VAL A 716 -6.04 -53.45 25.68
CA VAL A 716 -6.86 -54.44 26.36
C VAL A 716 -7.20 -55.52 25.33
N PRO A 717 -7.03 -56.82 25.64
CA PRO A 717 -7.57 -57.87 24.81
C PRO A 717 -9.07 -57.63 24.69
N ARG A 718 -9.59 -57.55 23.46
CA ARG A 718 -11.01 -57.39 23.22
C ARG A 718 -11.73 -58.58 23.84
N VAL A 719 -12.30 -58.42 25.03
CA VAL A 719 -13.34 -59.32 25.51
C VAL A 719 -14.45 -59.15 24.50
N LEU A 720 -14.70 -60.19 23.70
CA LEU A 720 -15.86 -60.26 22.83
C LEU A 720 -17.10 -60.27 23.73
N GLN A 721 -17.49 -59.12 24.27
CA GLN A 721 -18.85 -58.95 24.71
C GLN A 721 -19.71 -59.13 23.45
N PRO A 722 -20.72 -60.00 23.48
CA PRO A 722 -21.63 -60.13 22.35
C PRO A 722 -22.17 -58.75 22.06
N LYS A 723 -21.96 -58.27 20.82
CA LYS A 723 -22.52 -57.02 20.34
C LYS A 723 -23.99 -56.99 20.78
N PRO A 724 -24.49 -55.93 21.44
CA PRO A 724 -25.92 -55.70 21.40
C PRO A 724 -26.27 -55.60 19.91
N THR A 725 -27.08 -56.54 19.46
CA THR A 725 -27.65 -56.54 18.12
C THR A 725 -28.32 -55.19 17.97
N LYS A 726 -27.69 -54.30 17.20
CA LYS A 726 -28.34 -53.11 16.68
C LYS A 726 -29.39 -53.60 15.68
N THR A 727 -30.55 -54.01 16.18
CA THR A 727 -31.77 -53.81 15.43
C THR A 727 -31.91 -52.29 15.36
N ASN A 728 -31.58 -51.71 14.21
CA ASN A 728 -32.10 -50.39 13.90
C ASN A 728 -33.63 -50.51 14.09
N PRO A 729 -34.28 -49.68 14.91
CA PRO A 729 -35.73 -49.65 14.90
C PRO A 729 -36.16 -49.35 13.44
N PRO A 730 -37.22 -50.00 12.93
CA PRO A 730 -37.66 -49.76 11.57
C PRO A 730 -37.92 -48.26 11.39
N PRO A 731 -37.63 -47.69 10.20
CA PRO A 731 -37.84 -46.26 9.98
C PRO A 731 -39.29 -45.93 10.31
N GLY A 732 -39.48 -45.04 11.29
CA GLY A 732 -40.80 -44.60 11.71
C GLY A 732 -41.59 -44.02 10.53
N PRO A 733 -42.92 -43.92 10.65
CA PRO A 733 -43.76 -43.41 9.58
C PRO A 733 -43.31 -42.03 9.09
N MET A 734 -43.17 -41.89 7.77
CA MET A 734 -42.77 -40.65 7.10
C MET A 734 -44.00 -39.82 6.72
N TYR A 735 -43.92 -38.51 6.87
CA TYR A 735 -45.01 -37.56 6.65
C TYR A 735 -44.63 -36.50 5.61
N ASN A 736 -45.62 -36.11 4.79
CA ASN A 736 -45.50 -35.07 3.78
C ASN A 736 -46.33 -33.85 4.19
N CYS A 737 -45.79 -32.65 3.97
CA CYS A 737 -46.53 -31.40 4.09
C CYS A 737 -47.50 -31.24 2.91
N LEU A 738 -48.79 -31.03 3.18
CA LEU A 738 -49.83 -30.85 2.16
C LEU A 738 -49.94 -29.39 1.69
N ARG A 739 -49.35 -28.44 2.42
CA ARG A 739 -49.40 -27.00 2.13
C ARG A 739 -48.31 -26.51 1.18
N CYS A 740 -47.36 -27.37 0.80
CA CYS A 740 -46.26 -27.01 -0.11
C CYS A 740 -46.62 -27.04 -1.61
N ALA A 741 -47.88 -27.29 -1.99
CA ALA A 741 -48.22 -27.58 -3.39
C ALA A 741 -48.91 -26.41 -4.12
N THR A 742 -48.16 -25.38 -4.54
CA THR A 742 -48.51 -24.45 -5.64
C THR A 742 -47.30 -23.77 -6.31
N ALA A 743 -46.07 -24.26 -6.15
CA ALA A 743 -44.91 -23.75 -6.90
C ALA A 743 -44.28 -24.85 -7.77
N SER A 744 -44.04 -24.52 -9.03
CA SER A 744 -43.66 -25.38 -10.13
C SER A 744 -42.36 -26.19 -9.92
N GLN A 745 -42.43 -27.46 -10.32
CA GLN A 745 -41.36 -28.31 -10.85
C GLN A 745 -39.94 -28.14 -10.26
N SER A 746 -39.69 -28.81 -9.13
CA SER A 746 -38.43 -29.50 -8.74
C SER A 746 -38.36 -29.80 -7.23
N GLN A 747 -39.29 -29.27 -6.42
CA GLN A 747 -39.39 -29.56 -4.97
C GLN A 747 -40.58 -30.47 -4.62
N ALA A 748 -40.83 -31.50 -5.41
CA ALA A 748 -41.86 -32.48 -5.11
C ALA A 748 -41.44 -33.37 -3.91
N ARG A 749 -42.11 -33.13 -2.77
CA ARG A 749 -42.27 -34.02 -1.59
C ARG A 749 -41.00 -34.33 -0.79
N ARG A 750 -40.54 -33.35 -0.02
CA ARG A 750 -39.64 -33.60 1.12
C ARG A 750 -40.36 -34.43 2.18
N GLU A 751 -39.73 -35.54 2.58
CA GLU A 751 -40.24 -36.46 3.59
C GLU A 751 -39.70 -36.05 4.96
N PHE A 752 -40.57 -36.04 5.96
CA PHE A 752 -40.23 -35.66 7.32
C PHE A 752 -40.69 -36.74 8.30
N ILE A 753 -39.96 -36.92 9.40
CA ILE A 753 -40.54 -37.53 10.60
C ILE A 753 -41.59 -36.60 11.22
N LEU A 754 -42.49 -37.12 12.07
CA LEU A 754 -43.62 -36.36 12.61
C LEU A 754 -43.23 -35.03 13.28
N SER A 755 -42.14 -35.00 14.07
CA SER A 755 -41.65 -33.77 14.69
C SER A 755 -41.10 -32.77 13.66
N GLY A 756 -40.50 -33.28 12.59
CA GLY A 756 -39.96 -32.50 11.48
C GLY A 756 -41.05 -31.83 10.66
N VAL A 757 -42.15 -32.54 10.33
CA VAL A 757 -43.25 -31.94 9.54
C VAL A 757 -43.98 -30.86 10.33
N LYS A 758 -44.15 -31.05 11.65
CA LYS A 758 -44.76 -30.05 12.54
C LYS A 758 -43.91 -28.79 12.68
N SER A 759 -42.60 -28.94 12.89
CA SER A 759 -41.69 -27.77 12.91
C SER A 759 -41.67 -27.06 11.57
N HIS A 760 -41.62 -27.81 10.47
CA HIS A 760 -41.67 -27.24 9.13
C HIS A 760 -42.96 -26.44 8.87
N LEU A 761 -44.12 -26.96 9.26
CA LEU A 761 -45.41 -26.26 9.14
C LEU A 761 -45.46 -24.99 10.01
N LYS A 762 -44.90 -25.04 11.22
CA LYS A 762 -44.77 -23.86 12.09
C LYS A 762 -43.85 -22.80 11.50
N ASP A 763 -42.71 -23.20 10.96
CA ASP A 763 -41.69 -22.27 10.50
C ASP A 763 -42.01 -21.67 9.12
N LYS A 764 -42.44 -22.52 8.18
CA LYS A 764 -42.65 -22.15 6.76
C LYS A 764 -44.08 -21.77 6.42
N HIS A 765 -45.06 -22.39 7.07
CA HIS A 765 -46.49 -22.11 6.82
C HIS A 765 -47.16 -21.34 7.96
N LYS A 766 -46.43 -21.05 9.05
CA LYS A 766 -46.91 -20.31 10.23
C LYS A 766 -48.15 -20.95 10.88
N ILE A 767 -48.25 -22.27 10.82
CA ILE A 767 -49.33 -23.05 11.45
C ILE A 767 -48.81 -23.56 12.80
N GLU A 768 -49.31 -23.00 13.90
CA GLU A 768 -48.86 -23.38 15.25
C GLU A 768 -49.39 -24.74 15.70
N ASN A 769 -50.60 -25.12 15.27
CA ASN A 769 -51.26 -26.39 15.61
C ASN A 769 -51.64 -27.17 14.34
N PRO A 770 -50.68 -27.83 13.68
CA PRO A 770 -50.94 -28.54 12.42
C PRO A 770 -51.77 -29.80 12.61
N ALA A 771 -52.79 -29.99 11.76
CA ALA A 771 -53.70 -31.12 11.79
C ALA A 771 -53.33 -32.22 10.76
N ALA A 772 -53.44 -33.49 11.17
CA ALA A 772 -53.24 -34.64 10.29
C ALA A 772 -54.33 -34.69 9.21
N ASN A 773 -53.96 -35.08 7.98
CA ASN A 773 -54.80 -35.13 6.77
C ASN A 773 -55.32 -33.78 6.25
N GLN A 774 -55.06 -32.67 6.95
CA GLN A 774 -55.35 -31.31 6.49
C GLN A 774 -54.08 -30.54 6.16
N ASP A 775 -53.04 -30.62 7.00
CA ASP A 775 -51.77 -29.90 6.84
C ASP A 775 -50.58 -30.82 6.55
N TYR A 776 -50.63 -32.06 7.04
CA TYR A 776 -49.66 -33.10 6.71
C TYR A 776 -50.30 -34.48 6.65
N ARG A 777 -49.76 -35.40 5.84
CA ARG A 777 -50.23 -36.81 5.78
C ARG A 777 -49.10 -37.81 5.87
N GLN A 778 -49.39 -39.00 6.40
CA GLN A 778 -48.46 -40.12 6.41
C GLN A 778 -48.35 -40.74 5.01
N LYS A 779 -47.14 -41.14 4.62
CA LYS A 779 -46.88 -41.79 3.32
C LYS A 779 -47.46 -43.22 3.35
N GLY A 780 -48.46 -43.50 2.50
CA GLY A 780 -49.04 -44.83 2.32
C GLY A 780 -50.26 -45.19 3.18
N GLY A 781 -50.79 -44.25 3.98
CA GLY A 781 -52.12 -44.38 4.61
C GLY A 781 -53.23 -43.83 3.71
N PRO A 782 -54.49 -44.28 3.87
CA PRO A 782 -55.64 -43.74 3.13
C PRO A 782 -55.84 -42.23 3.36
#